data_AF-S9TVJ8-F1
#
_entry.id   AF-S9TVJ8-F1
#
_cell.length_a   1.000
_cell.length_b   1.000
_cell.length_c   1.000
_cell.angle_alpha   90.00
_cell.angle_beta   90.00
_cell.angle_gamma   90.00
#
_symmetry.space_group_name_H-M   'P 1'
#
loop_
_entity.id
_entity.type
_entity.pdbx_description
1 polymer ?
#
loop_
_entity_poly.entity_id
_entity_poly.type
_entity_poly.pdbx_seq_one_letter_code
_entity_poly.pdbx_strand_id
1 'polypeptide(L)'
;MLSGYWLLCDLDGTLISTPHKAQGSYPPLTQSPCFHPLQRWLLNGGNLCVVTTADTRTVDQIFVPLRGCLTTTAGGVSPAGVGALSGSLLLSMYTGAALFHCTANEIRSVPAYTTGRHRATKEATVLCLREGVPLPIERVRDMSAVWEEQRRRQAASAGSSSSGSSSHAPPAASSFFTTSRKVSCVRGTCMDRESSTKLRMDVKLIYTKLLRDVLLGEPKVVASLQRLSRRYKNLWKALLVFLDVLHTASVAAAAAPDAAATHRAHIQELASGFSYAAVKSDVVQEEEDLRILYRRGKESEAEVNWKVDYFRNRMGLLSALGVLRIEYIDEVISFEDDTEGKSDGESKPAGGGSTFHSPYGSAGGDAAVLAAQQQKATAAAREATFIQQHCYHVLTADLTEEAVALVVPQLIDFVTYMQRLLGSDGRNIANGLGLTMEAYMATAGFERAAGPTSPVRDFFAPPRILNYQRNLKGAASIRFKDVAQVIVLGVPLVLFSRYFKPHLKKFISGGVNAMPQPNSVVFSKIGVSKSTALRYLLGKDTPVGAAAAPPTAQAPVFCGAIEPGHALAFGDNPHSTDYELTVFTEIPFLSVEKDSQRRERHARIASRLRAAENRELRGVQPLREVDGTPAATFAELTARLQHSGPMMDDRLLSHLVHIGGEEEGSAIFLKVFMDLLGVRGFYASLERHRRLPAGVAAEQPVPLDKFQGAFGPAATLSRTAVHSGPLAKL
;
A
#
# COMPACT_ATOMS: atom_id res chain seq x y z
N MET A 1 18.21 -14.36 19.46
CA MET A 1 19.31 -13.37 19.42
C MET A 1 18.77 -11.96 19.24
N LEU A 2 17.86 -11.72 18.30
CA LEU A 2 17.36 -10.39 17.93
C LEU A 2 16.05 -10.02 18.64
N SER A 3 15.72 -10.68 19.75
CA SER A 3 14.50 -10.39 20.51
C SER A 3 14.48 -8.94 20.97
N GLY A 4 13.37 -8.24 20.74
CA GLY A 4 13.20 -6.82 21.07
C GLY A 4 13.72 -5.84 20.01
N TYR A 5 14.48 -6.30 19.01
CA TYR A 5 14.94 -5.45 17.92
C TYR A 5 13.91 -5.35 16.79
N TRP A 6 13.83 -4.19 16.13
CA TRP A 6 12.84 -3.89 15.10
C TRP A 6 13.48 -3.35 13.81
N LEU A 7 12.98 -3.83 12.68
CA LEU A 7 13.14 -3.19 11.38
C LEU A 7 11.84 -2.49 10.99
N LEU A 8 11.94 -1.23 10.59
CA LEU A 8 10.83 -0.38 10.18
C LEU A 8 11.03 0.02 8.73
N CYS A 9 10.44 -0.72 7.79
CA CYS A 9 10.80 -0.60 6.39
C CYS A 9 9.64 -0.08 5.56
N ASP A 10 9.92 0.86 4.66
CA ASP A 10 9.07 1.02 3.48
C ASP A 10 9.09 -0.26 2.61
N LEU A 11 8.13 -0.42 1.70
CA LEU A 11 8.00 -1.58 0.83
C LEU A 11 8.64 -1.37 -0.56
N ASP A 12 8.02 -0.53 -1.37
CA ASP A 12 8.32 -0.41 -2.80
C ASP A 12 9.62 0.41 -3.01
N GLY A 13 10.62 -0.16 -3.68
CA GLY A 13 11.95 0.45 -3.82
C GLY A 13 12.89 0.23 -2.64
N THR A 14 12.37 -0.32 -1.53
CA THR A 14 13.13 -0.54 -0.29
C THR A 14 13.34 -2.03 -0.01
N LEU A 15 12.27 -2.82 0.00
CA LEU A 15 12.32 -4.28 0.22
C LEU A 15 12.05 -5.06 -1.06
N ILE A 16 11.33 -4.48 -2.01
CA ILE A 16 11.01 -5.07 -3.32
C ILE A 16 11.16 -4.01 -4.39
N SER A 17 11.37 -4.40 -5.65
CA SER A 17 11.47 -3.45 -6.75
C SER A 17 10.21 -2.60 -6.91
N THR A 18 10.37 -1.32 -7.22
CA THR A 18 9.23 -0.46 -7.57
C THR A 18 8.51 -1.01 -8.82
N PRO A 19 7.20 -0.78 -8.99
CA PRO A 19 6.47 -1.21 -10.17
C PRO A 19 7.06 -0.63 -11.46
N HIS A 20 7.65 0.56 -11.40
CA HIS A 20 8.36 1.15 -12.54
C HIS A 20 9.58 0.31 -12.96
N LYS A 21 10.40 -0.14 -12.00
CA LYS A 21 11.54 -1.05 -12.24
C LYS A 21 11.06 -2.42 -12.73
N ALA A 22 9.90 -2.88 -12.25
CA ALA A 22 9.32 -4.18 -12.55
C ALA A 22 8.30 -4.18 -13.71
N GLN A 23 8.39 -3.23 -14.66
CA GLN A 23 7.54 -3.17 -15.86
C GLN A 23 6.03 -3.15 -15.59
N GLY A 24 5.62 -2.50 -14.49
CA GLY A 24 4.23 -2.40 -14.04
C GLY A 24 3.77 -3.58 -13.18
N SER A 25 4.61 -4.59 -12.96
CA SER A 25 4.32 -5.71 -12.07
C SER A 25 4.61 -5.39 -10.60
N TYR A 26 4.04 -6.18 -9.71
CA TYR A 26 4.22 -6.10 -8.26
C TYR A 26 4.88 -7.40 -7.79
N PRO A 27 6.21 -7.52 -7.89
CA PRO A 27 6.89 -8.80 -7.63
C PRO A 27 6.74 -9.20 -6.15
N PRO A 28 6.64 -10.50 -5.85
CA PRO A 28 6.68 -10.99 -4.48
C PRO A 28 8.09 -10.86 -3.90
N LEU A 29 8.20 -10.84 -2.56
CA LEU A 29 9.48 -10.76 -1.86
C LEU A 29 10.42 -11.92 -2.23
N THR A 30 9.91 -13.09 -2.63
CA THR A 30 10.74 -14.22 -3.09
C THR A 30 11.63 -13.90 -4.30
N GLN A 31 11.29 -12.85 -5.07
CA GLN A 31 12.09 -12.36 -6.20
C GLN A 31 13.06 -11.23 -5.79
N SER A 32 12.98 -10.75 -4.55
CA SER A 32 13.83 -9.69 -4.02
C SER A 32 15.10 -10.25 -3.36
N PRO A 33 16.24 -9.56 -3.47
CA PRO A 33 17.45 -9.90 -2.70
C PRO A 33 17.25 -9.80 -1.18
N CYS A 34 16.21 -9.09 -0.71
CA CYS A 34 15.87 -8.97 0.71
C CYS A 34 15.23 -10.23 1.30
N PHE A 35 14.80 -11.22 0.49
CA PHE A 35 14.06 -12.38 0.98
C PHE A 35 14.78 -13.15 2.09
N HIS A 36 15.96 -13.68 1.80
CA HIS A 36 16.73 -14.47 2.76
C HIS A 36 17.24 -13.66 3.96
N PRO A 37 17.73 -12.41 3.80
CA PRO A 37 18.05 -11.56 4.94
C PRO A 37 16.87 -11.33 5.90
N LEU A 38 15.66 -11.08 5.39
CA LEU A 38 14.49 -10.88 6.24
C LEU A 38 14.02 -12.17 6.91
N GLN A 39 14.05 -13.31 6.21
CA GLN A 39 13.79 -14.60 6.85
C GLN A 39 14.80 -14.89 7.97
N ARG A 40 16.10 -14.65 7.73
CA ARG A 40 17.15 -14.78 8.75
C ARG A 40 16.87 -13.86 9.94
N TRP A 41 16.46 -12.62 9.71
CA TRP A 41 16.10 -11.69 10.78
C TRP A 41 14.96 -12.23 11.67
N LEU A 42 13.83 -12.62 11.05
CA LEU A 42 12.66 -13.15 11.75
C LEU A 42 12.95 -14.45 12.50
N LEU A 43 13.65 -15.40 11.86
CA LEU A 43 14.01 -16.70 12.46
C LEU A 43 14.96 -16.58 13.67
N ASN A 44 15.62 -15.43 13.85
CA ASN A 44 16.49 -15.17 15.00
C ASN A 44 15.83 -14.28 16.08
N GLY A 45 14.52 -14.05 15.97
CA GLY A 45 13.70 -13.33 16.94
C GLY A 45 13.53 -11.84 16.67
N GLY A 46 14.04 -11.33 15.55
CA GLY A 46 13.93 -9.91 15.20
C GLY A 46 12.55 -9.58 14.66
N ASN A 47 12.00 -8.42 15.00
CA ASN A 47 10.68 -7.97 14.56
C ASN A 47 10.78 -7.13 13.28
N LEU A 48 9.75 -7.18 12.44
CA LEU A 48 9.66 -6.42 11.18
C LEU A 48 8.31 -5.70 11.13
N CYS A 49 8.31 -4.40 10.88
CA CYS A 49 7.12 -3.63 10.52
C CYS A 49 7.31 -3.07 9.11
N VAL A 50 6.48 -3.51 8.17
CA VAL A 50 6.45 -2.97 6.80
C VAL A 50 5.41 -1.87 6.74
N VAL A 51 5.81 -0.65 6.37
CA VAL A 51 4.96 0.53 6.30
C VAL A 51 4.78 0.91 4.84
N THR A 52 3.57 0.76 4.29
CA THR A 52 3.32 0.92 2.85
C THR A 52 2.04 1.69 2.56
N THR A 53 1.97 2.26 1.35
CA THR A 53 0.74 2.79 0.77
C THR A 53 -0.11 1.70 0.09
N ALA A 54 0.49 0.52 -0.10
CA ALA A 54 -0.16 -0.63 -0.73
C ALA A 54 -1.30 -1.20 0.13
N ASP A 55 -2.22 -1.84 -0.57
CA ASP A 55 -3.39 -2.53 -0.06
C ASP A 55 -3.08 -4.02 0.17
N THR A 56 -4.09 -4.87 -0.02
CA THR A 56 -4.05 -6.32 0.15
C THR A 56 -2.97 -7.01 -0.68
N ARG A 57 -2.41 -6.39 -1.73
CA ARG A 57 -1.25 -6.98 -2.44
C ARG A 57 -0.05 -7.22 -1.52
N THR A 58 0.06 -6.47 -0.42
CA THR A 58 1.11 -6.66 0.60
C THR A 58 1.07 -8.07 1.19
N VAL A 59 -0.11 -8.71 1.22
CA VAL A 59 -0.27 -10.09 1.69
C VAL A 59 0.51 -11.04 0.78
N ASP A 60 0.27 -10.99 -0.53
CA ASP A 60 0.95 -11.84 -1.52
C ASP A 60 2.44 -11.48 -1.63
N GLN A 61 2.78 -10.19 -1.49
CA GLN A 61 4.15 -9.72 -1.65
C GLN A 61 5.03 -10.00 -0.43
N ILE A 62 4.52 -9.87 0.80
CA ILE A 62 5.30 -9.94 2.04
C ILE A 62 4.87 -11.08 2.94
N PHE A 63 3.58 -11.15 3.29
CA PHE A 63 3.10 -12.12 4.27
C PHE A 63 3.30 -13.55 3.78
N VAL A 64 2.80 -13.90 2.59
CA VAL A 64 2.88 -15.27 2.05
C VAL A 64 4.34 -15.77 1.99
N PRO A 65 5.31 -14.99 1.45
CA PRO A 65 6.72 -15.40 1.48
C PRO A 65 7.33 -15.59 2.87
N LEU A 66 6.92 -14.80 3.87
CA LEU A 66 7.50 -14.82 5.21
C LEU A 66 6.73 -15.68 6.22
N ARG A 67 5.51 -16.13 5.88
CA ARG A 67 4.58 -16.89 6.72
C ARG A 67 5.26 -18.07 7.43
N GLY A 68 6.09 -18.83 6.71
CA GLY A 68 6.80 -20.00 7.23
C GLY A 68 7.89 -19.69 8.27
N CYS A 69 8.19 -18.42 8.54
CA CYS A 69 9.12 -17.99 9.59
C CYS A 69 8.42 -17.44 10.83
N LEU A 70 7.09 -17.27 10.80
CA LEU A 70 6.30 -16.67 11.87
C LEU A 70 5.87 -17.72 12.91
N THR A 71 5.48 -17.26 14.09
CA THR A 71 4.95 -18.14 15.15
C THR A 71 3.52 -18.58 14.84
N THR A 72 3.17 -19.83 15.18
CA THR A 72 1.82 -20.40 15.01
C THR A 72 0.86 -20.05 16.16
N THR A 73 1.39 -19.64 17.31
CA THR A 73 0.58 -19.39 18.50
C THR A 73 -0.14 -18.04 18.42
N ALA A 74 -1.42 -18.10 18.05
CA ALA A 74 -2.37 -16.99 18.21
C ALA A 74 -2.69 -16.67 19.69
N GLY A 75 -2.20 -17.50 20.62
CA GLY A 75 -2.36 -17.32 22.06
C GLY A 75 -1.48 -16.19 22.58
N GLY A 76 -2.03 -14.97 22.59
CA GLY A 76 -1.61 -13.82 23.40
C GLY A 76 -0.12 -13.76 23.72
N VAL A 77 0.71 -13.42 22.74
CA VAL A 77 2.13 -13.14 22.98
C VAL A 77 2.20 -11.89 23.85
N SER A 78 2.46 -12.08 25.15
CA SER A 78 2.96 -10.97 25.96
C SER A 78 4.32 -10.59 25.36
N PRO A 79 4.56 -9.33 24.96
CA PRO A 79 5.81 -8.91 24.32
C PRO A 79 7.07 -9.14 25.20
N ALA A 80 6.89 -9.50 26.48
CA ALA A 80 7.96 -9.83 27.41
C ALA A 80 8.13 -11.34 27.71
N GLY A 81 7.37 -12.23 27.07
CA GLY A 81 7.45 -13.68 27.31
C GLY A 81 8.62 -14.35 26.57
N VAL A 82 9.62 -14.84 27.32
CA VAL A 82 10.94 -15.35 26.89
C VAL A 82 10.91 -16.66 26.04
N GLY A 83 9.78 -17.02 25.42
CA GLY A 83 9.60 -18.33 24.76
C GLY A 83 9.52 -18.34 23.23
N ALA A 84 9.25 -17.21 22.57
CA ALA A 84 9.06 -17.20 21.12
C ALA A 84 10.41 -17.14 20.38
N LEU A 85 10.72 -18.19 19.62
CA LEU A 85 11.97 -18.29 18.84
C LEU A 85 11.96 -17.42 17.58
N SER A 86 10.76 -17.09 17.07
CA SER A 86 10.58 -16.25 15.89
C SER A 86 10.10 -14.86 16.27
N GLY A 87 10.52 -13.86 15.50
CA GLY A 87 10.08 -12.49 15.65
C GLY A 87 8.68 -12.24 15.08
N SER A 88 8.19 -11.01 15.29
CA SER A 88 6.86 -10.58 14.85
C SER A 88 6.92 -9.88 13.50
N LEU A 89 5.88 -10.08 12.68
CA LEU A 89 5.66 -9.32 11.45
C LEU A 89 4.42 -8.41 11.63
N LEU A 90 4.61 -7.11 11.42
CA LEU A 90 3.55 -6.13 11.35
C LEU A 90 3.45 -5.56 9.93
N LEU A 91 2.22 -5.34 9.46
CA LEU A 91 1.94 -4.64 8.20
C LEU A 91 1.16 -3.37 8.51
N SER A 92 1.80 -2.22 8.32
CA SER A 92 1.17 -0.89 8.38
C SER A 92 0.78 -0.46 6.97
N MET A 93 -0.45 -0.76 6.58
CA MET A 93 -0.97 -0.56 5.21
C MET A 93 -1.66 0.80 5.06
N TYR A 94 -2.00 1.16 3.81
CA TYR A 94 -2.79 2.35 3.49
C TYR A 94 -2.21 3.65 4.04
N THR A 95 -0.88 3.81 3.97
CA THR A 95 -0.18 4.99 4.49
C THR A 95 -0.34 5.15 6.02
N GLY A 96 -0.41 4.03 6.76
CA GLY A 96 -0.60 4.04 8.21
C GLY A 96 -2.05 4.17 8.66
N ALA A 97 -3.03 3.93 7.78
CA ALA A 97 -4.43 3.90 8.21
C ALA A 97 -4.80 2.59 8.92
N ALA A 98 -4.06 1.51 8.70
CA ALA A 98 -4.29 0.22 9.34
C ALA A 98 -2.96 -0.42 9.78
N LEU A 99 -2.99 -1.11 10.92
CA LEU A 99 -1.88 -1.91 11.41
C LEU A 99 -2.38 -3.34 11.62
N PHE A 100 -1.67 -4.30 11.04
CA PHE A 100 -1.97 -5.71 11.13
C PHE A 100 -0.82 -6.46 11.79
N HIS A 101 -1.15 -7.43 12.63
CA HIS A 101 -0.23 -8.40 13.19
C HIS A 101 -0.36 -9.72 12.43
N CYS A 102 0.77 -10.24 11.96
CA CYS A 102 0.84 -11.46 11.18
C CYS A 102 1.39 -12.60 12.03
N THR A 103 0.65 -13.71 12.08
CA THR A 103 1.13 -15.00 12.60
C THR A 103 1.30 -15.98 11.44
N ALA A 104 1.76 -17.19 11.71
CA ALA A 104 1.81 -18.21 10.67
C ALA A 104 0.41 -18.57 10.13
N ASN A 105 -0.70 -18.25 10.81
CA ASN A 105 -2.03 -18.75 10.41
C ASN A 105 -3.04 -17.64 10.09
N GLU A 106 -2.77 -16.41 10.51
CA GLU A 106 -3.71 -15.30 10.34
C GLU A 106 -2.99 -13.96 10.22
N ILE A 107 -3.69 -13.01 9.60
CA ILE A 107 -3.39 -11.59 9.64
C ILE A 107 -4.55 -10.94 10.39
N ARG A 108 -4.25 -10.35 11.56
CA ARG A 108 -5.25 -9.75 12.43
C ARG A 108 -5.03 -8.25 12.51
N SER A 109 -6.10 -7.47 12.32
CA SER A 109 -6.04 -6.03 12.59
C SER A 109 -5.68 -5.76 14.05
N VAL A 110 -5.07 -4.61 14.34
CA VAL A 110 -4.78 -4.14 15.70
C VAL A 110 -5.82 -3.07 16.05
N PRO A 111 -6.95 -3.40 16.72
CA PRO A 111 -8.05 -2.43 16.89
C PRO A 111 -7.67 -1.23 17.78
N ALA A 112 -6.77 -1.46 18.74
CA ALA A 112 -6.22 -0.39 19.58
C ALA A 112 -5.43 0.66 18.77
N TYR A 113 -4.90 0.28 17.61
CA TYR A 113 -4.32 1.21 16.65
C TYR A 113 -5.44 1.95 15.90
N THR A 114 -6.35 1.23 15.23
CA THR A 114 -7.32 1.88 14.32
C THR A 114 -8.32 2.79 15.02
N THR A 115 -8.67 2.48 16.27
CA THR A 115 -9.63 3.24 17.08
C THR A 115 -8.96 4.21 18.07
N GLY A 116 -7.64 4.12 18.21
CA GLY A 116 -6.84 4.88 19.15
C GLY A 116 -6.82 6.38 18.85
N ARG A 117 -6.32 7.18 19.79
CA ARG A 117 -6.00 8.59 19.53
C ARG A 117 -4.53 8.67 19.11
N HIS A 118 -4.26 9.40 18.05
CA HIS A 118 -2.92 9.57 17.51
C HIS A 118 -2.54 11.03 17.49
N ARG A 119 -1.27 11.33 17.74
CA ARG A 119 -0.75 12.68 17.54
C ARG A 119 -0.80 13.02 16.06
N ALA A 120 -1.33 14.19 15.71
CA ALA A 120 -1.28 14.68 14.33
C ALA A 120 0.17 14.99 13.92
N THR A 121 0.51 14.76 12.66
CA THR A 121 1.78 15.23 12.08
C THR A 121 1.91 16.76 12.20
N LYS A 122 3.14 17.29 12.21
CA LYS A 122 3.39 18.73 12.26
C LYS A 122 2.76 19.43 11.04
N GLU A 123 2.88 18.79 9.88
CA GLU A 123 2.39 19.22 8.58
C GLU A 123 0.87 19.34 8.60
N ALA A 124 0.16 18.29 9.05
CA ALA A 124 -1.29 18.36 9.24
C ALA A 124 -1.71 19.45 10.22
N THR A 125 -0.97 19.65 11.32
CA THR A 125 -1.29 20.72 12.30
C THR A 125 -1.16 22.10 11.67
N VAL A 126 -0.07 22.36 10.94
CA VAL A 126 0.15 23.63 10.22
C VAL A 126 -0.90 23.84 9.14
N LEU A 127 -1.23 22.79 8.39
CA LEU A 127 -2.23 22.81 7.34
C LEU A 127 -3.62 23.15 7.89
N CYS A 128 -4.05 22.45 8.93
CA CYS A 128 -5.30 22.71 9.66
C CYS A 128 -5.38 24.14 10.19
N LEU A 129 -4.31 24.62 10.83
CA LEU A 129 -4.24 25.99 11.34
C LEU A 129 -4.39 27.03 10.21
N ARG A 130 -3.69 26.82 9.09
CA ARG A 130 -3.75 27.73 7.93
C ARG A 130 -5.14 27.81 7.32
N GLU A 131 -5.85 26.69 7.24
CA GLU A 131 -7.20 26.64 6.66
C GLU A 131 -8.32 26.97 7.66
N GLY A 132 -7.98 27.22 8.93
CA GLY A 132 -8.95 27.55 9.99
C GLY A 132 -9.76 26.33 10.47
N VAL A 133 -9.22 25.12 10.36
CA VAL A 133 -9.87 23.87 10.79
C VAL A 133 -9.15 23.36 12.03
N PRO A 134 -9.66 23.58 13.25
CA PRO A 134 -8.95 23.18 14.46
C PRO A 134 -8.90 21.66 14.60
N LEU A 135 -7.72 21.13 14.93
CA LEU A 135 -7.58 19.74 15.38
C LEU A 135 -7.85 19.67 16.89
N PRO A 136 -8.44 18.57 17.40
CA PRO A 136 -8.51 18.30 18.83
C PRO A 136 -7.15 18.47 19.51
N ILE A 137 -7.10 19.16 20.65
CA ILE A 137 -5.86 19.35 21.42
C ILE A 137 -5.95 18.54 22.71
N GLU A 138 -4.93 17.73 22.97
CA GLU A 138 -4.86 16.89 24.16
C GLU A 138 -3.54 17.05 24.89
N ARG A 139 -3.55 16.71 26.18
CA ARG A 139 -2.33 16.60 26.97
C ARG A 139 -1.75 15.20 26.78
N VAL A 140 -0.53 15.14 26.23
CA VAL A 140 0.24 13.90 26.06
C VAL A 140 1.45 13.96 26.97
N ARG A 141 1.86 12.81 27.51
CA ARG A 141 3.08 12.70 28.32
C ARG A 141 4.28 12.90 27.40
N ASP A 142 5.19 13.80 27.77
CA ASP A 142 6.44 13.91 27.04
C ASP A 142 7.38 12.76 27.42
N MET A 143 7.31 11.67 26.66
CA MET A 143 8.18 10.50 26.88
C MET A 143 9.65 10.79 26.53
N SER A 144 9.93 11.84 25.76
CA SER A 144 11.30 12.19 25.34
C SER A 144 12.18 12.48 26.55
N ALA A 145 11.65 13.23 27.54
CA ALA A 145 12.37 13.53 28.78
C ALA A 145 12.64 12.26 29.62
N VAL A 146 11.66 11.34 29.65
CA VAL A 146 11.80 10.06 30.36
C VAL A 146 12.91 9.22 29.72
N TRP A 147 12.95 9.16 28.38
CA TRP A 147 13.96 8.40 27.66
C TRP A 147 15.35 9.02 27.73
N GLU A 148 15.47 10.35 27.68
CA GLU A 148 16.77 11.02 27.87
C GLU A 148 17.35 10.75 29.26
N GLU A 149 16.51 10.74 30.29
CA GLU A 149 16.92 10.38 31.65
C GLU A 149 17.34 8.90 31.73
N GLN A 150 16.53 8.00 31.15
CA GLN A 150 16.87 6.57 31.10
C GLN A 150 18.19 6.32 30.37
N ARG A 151 18.44 7.04 29.27
CA ARG A 151 19.71 7.00 28.54
C ARG A 151 20.88 7.52 29.39
N ARG A 152 20.69 8.63 30.12
CA ARG A 152 21.71 9.17 31.04
C ARG A 152 22.05 8.16 32.14
N ARG A 153 21.06 7.46 32.69
CA ARG A 153 21.26 6.41 33.70
C ARG A 153 22.01 5.20 33.14
N GLN A 154 21.65 4.74 31.94
CA GLN A 154 22.36 3.64 31.27
C GLN A 154 23.82 4.00 31.00
N ALA A 155 24.08 5.21 30.48
CA ALA A 155 25.44 5.70 30.27
C ALA A 155 26.25 5.80 31.58
N ALA A 156 25.64 6.29 32.66
CA ALA A 156 26.29 6.34 33.97
C ALA A 156 26.60 4.95 34.54
N SER A 157 25.70 3.98 34.36
CA SER A 157 25.89 2.60 34.82
C SER A 157 27.00 1.86 34.06
N ALA A 158 27.14 2.13 32.75
CA ALA A 158 28.19 1.54 31.92
C ALA A 158 29.59 2.06 32.29
N GLY A 159 29.70 3.26 32.88
CA GLY A 159 30.97 3.84 33.33
C GLY A 159 31.42 3.39 34.73
N SER A 160 30.58 2.71 35.52
CA SER A 160 30.83 2.41 36.94
C SER A 160 31.36 0.99 37.21
N SER A 161 31.82 0.25 36.21
CA SER A 161 32.20 -1.16 36.34
C SER A 161 33.54 -1.44 37.04
N SER A 162 34.13 -0.47 37.76
CA SER A 162 35.37 -0.66 38.52
C SER A 162 35.16 -0.60 40.04
N SER A 163 35.29 -1.76 40.68
CA SER A 163 35.63 -2.00 42.09
C SER A 163 34.75 -1.42 43.21
N GLY A 164 34.02 -2.30 43.92
CA GLY A 164 33.55 -2.03 45.29
C GLY A 164 32.23 -2.72 45.62
N SER A 165 32.30 -3.84 46.33
CA SER A 165 31.14 -4.52 46.91
C SER A 165 30.52 -3.66 48.02
N SER A 166 29.53 -2.82 47.71
CA SER A 166 28.66 -2.24 48.74
C SER A 166 27.19 -2.41 48.36
N SER A 167 26.46 -3.07 49.26
CA SER A 167 25.03 -3.35 49.17
C SER A 167 24.23 -2.07 49.41
N HIS A 168 24.14 -1.18 48.42
CA HIS A 168 23.19 -0.07 48.48
C HIS A 168 21.89 -0.46 47.77
N ALA A 169 20.81 -0.51 48.56
CA ALA A 169 19.46 -0.70 48.08
C ALA A 169 19.13 0.32 46.98
N PRO A 170 18.38 -0.07 45.92
CA PRO A 170 18.02 0.85 44.86
C PRO A 170 17.26 2.06 45.46
N PRO A 171 17.63 3.30 45.09
CA PRO A 171 16.95 4.48 45.61
C PRO A 171 15.46 4.38 45.30
N ALA A 172 14.63 4.63 46.31
CA ALA A 172 13.17 4.62 46.20
C ALA A 172 12.73 5.43 44.98
N ALA A 173 11.81 4.88 44.19
CA ALA A 173 11.32 5.45 42.94
C ALA A 173 10.90 6.91 43.14
N SER A 174 11.83 7.83 42.85
CA SER A 174 11.58 9.27 42.93
C SER A 174 10.44 9.58 41.97
N SER A 175 9.38 10.23 42.46
CA SER A 175 8.23 10.65 41.67
C SER A 175 8.71 11.57 40.55
N PHE A 176 8.93 11.01 39.36
CA PHE A 176 9.29 11.79 38.20
C PHE A 176 8.13 12.68 37.82
N PHE A 177 8.35 14.00 37.86
CA PHE A 177 7.41 14.98 37.32
C PHE A 177 7.30 14.76 35.81
N THR A 178 6.28 14.03 35.36
CA THR A 178 5.98 13.92 33.93
C THR A 178 5.43 15.26 33.47
N THR A 179 6.20 16.01 32.70
CA THR A 179 5.70 17.20 32.01
C THR A 179 4.68 16.76 30.96
N SER A 180 3.49 17.37 31.00
CA SER A 180 2.45 17.16 30.00
C SER A 180 2.51 18.27 28.96
N ARG A 181 2.54 17.94 27.66
CA ARG A 181 2.49 18.93 26.58
C ARG A 181 1.14 18.86 25.86
N LYS A 182 0.60 20.02 25.47
CA LYS A 182 -0.56 20.10 24.58
C LYS A 182 -0.12 19.77 23.14
N VAL A 183 -0.73 18.78 22.53
CA VAL A 183 -0.48 18.39 21.14
C VAL A 183 -1.81 18.22 20.40
N SER A 184 -1.80 18.53 19.10
CA SER A 184 -2.93 18.22 18.23
C SER A 184 -3.02 16.72 17.99
N CYS A 185 -4.22 16.16 18.08
CA CYS A 185 -4.52 14.74 17.94
C CYS A 185 -5.62 14.49 16.92
N VAL A 186 -5.67 13.26 16.42
CA VAL A 186 -6.73 12.73 15.57
C VAL A 186 -7.28 11.45 16.19
N ARG A 187 -8.60 11.26 16.12
CA ARG A 187 -9.27 10.08 16.68
C ARG A 187 -9.44 9.02 15.59
N GLY A 188 -8.87 7.86 15.82
CA GLY A 188 -8.78 6.75 14.86
C GLY A 188 -7.93 7.09 13.65
N THR A 189 -7.54 6.07 12.90
CA THR A 189 -6.65 6.20 11.74
C THR A 189 -7.38 6.20 10.39
N CYS A 190 -8.68 5.95 10.39
CA CYS A 190 -9.49 5.79 9.18
C CYS A 190 -10.48 6.94 8.97
N MET A 191 -10.94 7.12 7.74
CA MET A 191 -12.04 8.03 7.43
C MET A 191 -13.35 7.39 7.85
N ASP A 192 -14.20 8.18 8.52
CA ASP A 192 -15.57 7.77 8.75
C ASP A 192 -16.37 7.78 7.43
N ARG A 193 -17.50 7.08 7.46
CA ARG A 193 -18.38 6.90 6.30
C ARG A 193 -18.93 8.23 5.77
N GLU A 194 -19.20 9.21 6.64
CA GLU A 194 -19.76 10.50 6.23
C GLU A 194 -18.72 11.31 5.45
N SER A 195 -17.51 11.44 6.00
CA SER A 195 -16.37 12.08 5.34
C SER A 195 -16.02 11.41 4.02
N SER A 196 -15.98 10.06 3.97
CA SER A 196 -15.77 9.33 2.71
C SER A 196 -16.87 9.61 1.69
N THR A 197 -18.14 9.65 2.10
CA THR A 197 -19.25 9.94 1.19
C THR A 197 -19.17 11.36 0.62
N LYS A 198 -18.86 12.36 1.45
CA LYS A 198 -18.64 13.74 1.00
C LYS A 198 -17.45 13.85 0.05
N LEU A 199 -16.33 13.23 0.42
CA LEU A 199 -15.12 13.19 -0.40
C LEU A 199 -15.39 12.59 -1.78
N ARG A 200 -16.13 11.47 -1.84
CA ARG A 200 -16.52 10.87 -3.12
C ARG A 200 -17.22 11.89 -4.01
N MET A 201 -18.21 12.61 -3.50
CA MET A 201 -18.95 13.63 -4.28
C MET A 201 -18.05 14.76 -4.78
N ASP A 202 -17.09 15.19 -3.97
CA ASP A 202 -16.13 16.23 -4.38
C ASP A 202 -15.17 15.74 -5.47
N VAL A 203 -14.60 14.56 -5.28
CA VAL A 203 -13.73 13.91 -6.28
C VAL A 203 -14.46 13.73 -7.60
N LYS A 204 -15.73 13.35 -7.56
CA LYS A 204 -16.58 13.20 -8.73
C LYS A 204 -16.74 14.50 -9.51
N LEU A 205 -17.03 15.61 -8.82
CA LEU A 205 -17.13 16.93 -9.45
C LEU A 205 -15.80 17.34 -10.10
N ILE A 206 -14.70 17.12 -9.39
CA ILE A 206 -13.35 17.42 -9.87
C ILE A 206 -13.01 16.59 -11.10
N TYR A 207 -13.27 15.29 -11.06
CA TYR A 207 -12.97 14.38 -12.18
C TYR A 207 -13.84 14.67 -13.40
N THR A 208 -15.10 15.08 -13.19
CA THR A 208 -16.00 15.51 -14.27
C THR A 208 -15.45 16.76 -14.97
N LYS A 209 -14.89 17.71 -14.21
CA LYS A 209 -14.20 18.88 -14.76
C LYS A 209 -12.93 18.51 -15.53
N LEU A 210 -12.13 17.58 -14.98
CA LEU A 210 -10.95 17.05 -15.68
C LEU A 210 -11.34 16.38 -17.00
N LEU A 211 -12.35 15.50 -16.98
CA LEU A 211 -12.87 14.83 -18.18
C LEU A 211 -13.31 15.84 -19.24
N ARG A 212 -14.04 16.90 -18.85
CA ARG A 212 -14.43 17.97 -19.77
C ARG A 212 -13.22 18.62 -20.43
N ASP A 213 -12.21 19.01 -19.65
CA ASP A 213 -11.01 19.67 -20.17
C ASP A 213 -10.20 18.73 -21.09
N VAL A 214 -10.24 17.41 -20.84
CA VAL A 214 -9.65 16.39 -21.73
C VAL A 214 -10.41 16.31 -23.06
N LEU A 215 -11.74 16.25 -23.03
CA LEU A 215 -12.59 16.17 -24.23
C LEU A 215 -12.49 17.44 -25.09
N LEU A 216 -12.40 18.61 -24.44
CA LEU A 216 -12.14 19.90 -25.10
C LEU A 216 -10.72 20.03 -25.67
N GLY A 217 -9.83 19.08 -25.38
CA GLY A 217 -8.44 19.12 -25.86
C GLY A 217 -7.63 20.27 -25.25
N GLU A 218 -7.87 20.62 -23.97
CA GLU A 218 -7.14 21.72 -23.34
C GLU A 218 -5.62 21.45 -23.37
N PRO A 219 -4.79 22.34 -23.96
CA PRO A 219 -3.42 21.99 -24.30
C PRO A 219 -2.54 21.56 -23.12
N LYS A 220 -2.70 22.19 -21.95
CA LYS A 220 -1.92 21.86 -20.75
C LYS A 220 -2.35 20.52 -20.17
N VAL A 221 -3.63 20.20 -20.19
CA VAL A 221 -4.20 18.93 -19.71
C VAL A 221 -3.74 17.80 -20.61
N VAL A 222 -3.88 17.96 -21.93
CA VAL A 222 -3.44 16.96 -22.93
C VAL A 222 -1.93 16.70 -22.80
N ALA A 223 -1.11 17.76 -22.74
CA ALA A 223 0.34 17.63 -22.53
C ALA A 223 0.69 16.96 -21.18
N SER A 224 -0.16 17.10 -20.18
CA SER A 224 0.03 16.45 -18.88
C SER A 224 -0.32 14.96 -18.93
N LEU A 225 -1.36 14.57 -19.66
CA LEU A 225 -1.72 13.15 -19.88
C LEU A 225 -0.63 12.39 -20.63
N GLN A 226 0.13 13.06 -21.52
CA GLN A 226 1.29 12.48 -22.20
C GLN A 226 2.37 11.97 -21.25
N ARG A 227 2.42 12.50 -20.02
CA ARG A 227 3.40 12.13 -18.99
C ARG A 227 2.92 11.00 -18.09
N LEU A 228 1.69 10.51 -18.27
CA LEU A 228 1.19 9.37 -17.54
C LEU A 228 1.97 8.10 -17.93
N SER A 229 2.06 7.15 -16.99
CA SER A 229 2.56 5.82 -17.33
C SER A 229 1.67 5.15 -18.39
N ARG A 230 2.24 4.20 -19.15
CA ARG A 230 1.53 3.43 -20.20
C ARG A 230 0.18 2.87 -19.71
N ARG A 231 0.17 2.32 -18.49
CA ARG A 231 -1.03 1.79 -17.84
C ARG A 231 -2.16 2.84 -17.73
N TYR A 232 -1.85 4.05 -17.30
CA TYR A 232 -2.85 5.11 -17.14
C TYR A 232 -3.19 5.84 -18.44
N LYS A 233 -2.30 5.84 -19.44
CA LYS A 233 -2.65 6.26 -20.81
C LYS A 233 -3.71 5.33 -21.40
N ASN A 234 -3.50 4.02 -21.27
CA ASN A 234 -4.46 3.01 -21.72
C ASN A 234 -5.81 3.12 -20.99
N LEU A 235 -5.80 3.47 -19.69
CA LEU A 235 -7.02 3.73 -18.91
C LEU A 235 -7.83 4.85 -19.57
N TRP A 236 -7.20 5.99 -19.84
CA TRP A 236 -7.86 7.13 -20.48
C TRP A 236 -8.32 6.82 -21.90
N LYS A 237 -7.49 6.15 -22.71
CA LYS A 237 -7.88 5.71 -24.06
C LYS A 237 -9.18 4.92 -24.02
N ALA A 238 -9.19 3.89 -23.17
CA ALA A 238 -10.31 3.00 -23.03
C ALA A 238 -11.56 3.76 -22.58
N LEU A 239 -11.44 4.62 -21.56
CA LEU A 239 -12.55 5.48 -21.10
C LEU A 239 -13.10 6.38 -22.22
N LEU A 240 -12.24 7.03 -22.99
CA LEU A 240 -12.67 7.95 -24.04
C LEU A 240 -13.34 7.21 -25.21
N VAL A 241 -12.75 6.09 -25.67
CA VAL A 241 -13.35 5.27 -26.73
C VAL A 241 -14.71 4.72 -26.28
N PHE A 242 -14.82 4.30 -25.01
CA PHE A 242 -16.09 3.87 -24.44
C PHE A 242 -17.16 4.97 -24.49
N LEU A 243 -16.80 6.20 -24.11
CA LEU A 243 -17.73 7.34 -24.20
C LEU A 243 -18.10 7.69 -25.65
N ASP A 244 -17.19 7.54 -26.61
CA ASP A 244 -17.48 7.74 -28.03
C ASP A 244 -18.51 6.73 -28.53
N VAL A 245 -18.30 5.44 -28.24
CA VAL A 245 -19.21 4.34 -28.61
C VAL A 245 -20.63 4.64 -28.11
N LEU A 246 -20.75 5.02 -26.84
CA LEU A 246 -22.05 5.32 -26.22
C LEU A 246 -22.70 6.58 -26.79
N HIS A 247 -21.92 7.63 -27.07
CA HIS A 247 -22.46 8.84 -27.68
C HIS A 247 -22.99 8.54 -29.09
N THR A 248 -22.20 7.84 -29.92
CA THR A 248 -22.63 7.40 -31.25
C THR A 248 -23.88 6.53 -31.18
N ALA A 249 -23.98 5.67 -30.17
CA ALA A 249 -25.19 4.88 -29.89
C ALA A 249 -26.41 5.73 -29.58
N SER A 250 -26.26 6.69 -28.68
CA SER A 250 -27.34 7.59 -28.30
C SER A 250 -27.83 8.44 -29.47
N VAL A 251 -26.91 8.95 -30.31
CA VAL A 251 -27.25 9.75 -31.49
C VAL A 251 -27.94 8.89 -32.56
N ALA A 252 -27.43 7.68 -32.82
CA ALA A 252 -28.03 6.77 -33.78
C ALA A 252 -29.44 6.32 -33.36
N ALA A 253 -29.63 5.96 -32.09
CA ALA A 253 -30.93 5.57 -31.53
C ALA A 253 -31.95 6.72 -31.62
N ALA A 254 -31.51 7.97 -31.44
CA ALA A 254 -32.37 9.14 -31.60
C ALA A 254 -32.74 9.42 -33.08
N ALA A 255 -31.90 9.02 -34.04
CA ALA A 255 -32.11 9.27 -35.45
C ALA A 255 -32.99 8.23 -36.15
N ALA A 256 -32.91 6.94 -35.76
CA ALA A 256 -33.69 5.86 -36.37
C ALA A 256 -33.86 4.67 -35.41
N PRO A 257 -35.07 4.42 -34.86
CA PRO A 257 -35.34 3.29 -33.96
C PRO A 257 -35.01 1.92 -34.58
N ASP A 258 -35.23 1.77 -35.90
CA ASP A 258 -34.98 0.50 -36.62
C ASP A 258 -33.50 0.25 -36.96
N ALA A 259 -32.59 1.21 -36.67
CA ALA A 259 -31.17 1.10 -37.00
C ALA A 259 -30.35 0.24 -36.01
N ALA A 260 -31.00 -0.41 -35.04
CA ALA A 260 -30.36 -1.24 -34.02
C ALA A 260 -29.45 -2.34 -34.58
N ALA A 261 -29.77 -2.89 -35.76
CA ALA A 261 -28.96 -3.91 -36.43
C ALA A 261 -27.64 -3.36 -37.01
N THR A 262 -27.68 -2.21 -37.68
CA THR A 262 -26.48 -1.51 -38.18
C THR A 262 -25.59 -1.06 -37.02
N HIS A 263 -26.24 -0.66 -35.93
CA HIS A 263 -25.57 -0.27 -34.70
C HIS A 263 -24.81 -1.45 -34.06
N ARG A 264 -25.40 -2.65 -34.05
CA ARG A 264 -24.74 -3.90 -33.60
C ARG A 264 -23.43 -4.16 -34.33
N ALA A 265 -23.41 -4.00 -35.65
CA ALA A 265 -22.21 -4.20 -36.46
C ALA A 265 -21.11 -3.19 -36.10
N HIS A 266 -21.46 -1.91 -35.92
CA HIS A 266 -20.47 -0.87 -35.63
C HIS A 266 -19.90 -0.96 -34.22
N ILE A 267 -20.73 -1.31 -33.23
CA ILE A 267 -20.24 -1.55 -31.87
C ILE A 267 -19.41 -2.85 -31.83
N GLN A 268 -19.77 -3.91 -32.57
CA GLN A 268 -18.90 -5.09 -32.71
C GLN A 268 -17.56 -4.78 -33.40
N GLU A 269 -17.56 -3.89 -34.40
CA GLU A 269 -16.34 -3.42 -35.06
C GLU A 269 -15.44 -2.67 -34.08
N LEU A 270 -15.99 -1.72 -33.31
CA LEU A 270 -15.27 -0.99 -32.28
C LEU A 270 -14.77 -1.92 -31.17
N ALA A 271 -15.60 -2.86 -30.70
CA ALA A 271 -15.24 -3.90 -29.74
C ALA A 271 -14.15 -4.85 -30.26
N SER A 272 -14.18 -5.19 -31.55
CA SER A 272 -13.13 -6.00 -32.18
C SER A 272 -11.80 -5.25 -32.28
N GLY A 273 -11.85 -3.91 -32.36
CA GLY A 273 -10.68 -3.04 -32.22
C GLY A 273 -10.05 -3.05 -30.82
N PHE A 274 -10.82 -3.43 -29.78
CA PHE A 274 -10.29 -3.69 -28.44
C PHE A 274 -9.62 -5.07 -28.31
N SER A 275 -9.59 -5.90 -29.37
CA SER A 275 -8.90 -7.19 -29.37
C SER A 275 -7.40 -6.99 -29.08
N TYR A 276 -7.04 -7.40 -27.87
CA TYR A 276 -5.73 -7.27 -27.21
C TYR A 276 -4.57 -7.97 -27.94
N ALA A 277 -4.82 -8.63 -29.08
CA ALA A 277 -3.91 -9.64 -29.64
C ALA A 277 -2.67 -9.08 -30.36
N ALA A 278 -2.53 -7.78 -30.54
CA ALA A 278 -1.30 -7.22 -31.08
C ALA A 278 -0.58 -6.41 -30.01
N VAL A 279 0.51 -6.98 -29.49
CA VAL A 279 1.69 -6.20 -29.08
C VAL A 279 2.14 -5.45 -30.34
N LYS A 280 1.44 -4.37 -30.66
CA LYS A 280 1.86 -3.42 -31.68
C LYS A 280 3.21 -2.88 -31.22
N SER A 281 4.14 -2.70 -32.15
CA SER A 281 5.43 -2.08 -31.86
C SER A 281 5.20 -0.73 -31.17
N ASP A 282 6.12 -0.31 -30.29
CA ASP A 282 5.97 0.92 -29.50
C ASP A 282 5.69 2.16 -30.37
N VAL A 283 6.15 2.15 -31.64
CA VAL A 283 5.88 3.20 -32.64
C VAL A 283 4.40 3.30 -33.01
N VAL A 284 3.73 2.20 -33.31
CA VAL A 284 2.29 2.21 -33.68
C VAL A 284 1.45 2.60 -32.46
N GLN A 285 1.90 2.24 -31.26
CA GLN A 285 1.24 2.61 -30.00
C GLN A 285 1.28 4.12 -29.75
N GLU A 286 2.39 4.79 -30.05
CA GLU A 286 2.55 6.24 -29.91
C GLU A 286 1.66 7.01 -30.89
N GLU A 287 1.54 6.56 -32.13
CA GLU A 287 0.63 7.14 -33.12
C GLU A 287 -0.85 7.00 -32.71
N GLU A 288 -1.19 5.86 -32.11
CA GLU A 288 -2.53 5.61 -31.56
C GLU A 288 -2.80 6.44 -30.29
N ASP A 289 -1.79 6.62 -29.41
CA ASP A 289 -1.84 7.59 -28.30
C ASP A 289 -2.13 9.00 -28.84
N LEU A 290 -1.41 9.43 -29.87
CA LEU A 290 -1.61 10.71 -30.56
C LEU A 290 -3.02 10.85 -31.12
N ARG A 291 -3.57 9.81 -31.74
CA ARG A 291 -4.91 9.86 -32.33
C ARG A 291 -6.02 9.94 -31.28
N ILE A 292 -5.99 9.10 -30.24
CA ILE A 292 -7.12 8.94 -29.31
C ILE A 292 -7.06 9.97 -28.17
N LEU A 293 -5.88 10.18 -27.58
CA LEU A 293 -5.71 11.08 -26.44
C LEU A 293 -5.41 12.51 -26.86
N TYR A 294 -4.64 12.70 -27.95
CA TYR A 294 -4.02 14.01 -28.23
C TYR A 294 -4.62 14.77 -29.43
N ARG A 295 -5.52 14.17 -30.23
CA ARG A 295 -6.29 14.86 -31.29
C ARG A 295 -7.71 15.27 -30.88
N ARG A 296 -8.03 15.23 -29.57
CA ARG A 296 -9.30 15.75 -29.03
C ARG A 296 -9.34 17.29 -29.13
N GLY A 297 -10.54 17.87 -29.08
CA GLY A 297 -10.78 19.30 -29.31
C GLY A 297 -11.48 19.65 -30.63
N LYS A 298 -11.88 18.64 -31.42
CA LYS A 298 -12.80 18.79 -32.57
C LYS A 298 -14.25 18.40 -32.26
N GLU A 299 -14.48 17.88 -31.06
CA GLU A 299 -15.82 17.50 -30.61
C GLU A 299 -16.68 18.76 -30.45
N SER A 300 -17.95 18.64 -30.83
CA SER A 300 -18.90 19.74 -30.61
C SER A 300 -19.15 19.94 -29.11
N GLU A 301 -19.49 21.16 -28.68
CA GLU A 301 -19.81 21.42 -27.27
C GLU A 301 -20.99 20.56 -26.78
N ALA A 302 -21.95 20.25 -27.65
CA ALA A 302 -23.07 19.36 -27.36
C ALA A 302 -22.61 17.92 -27.08
N GLU A 303 -21.69 17.38 -27.90
CA GLU A 303 -21.10 16.06 -27.69
C GLU A 303 -20.30 16.00 -26.37
N VAL A 304 -19.48 17.01 -26.10
CA VAL A 304 -18.74 17.11 -24.83
C VAL A 304 -19.69 17.16 -23.65
N ASN A 305 -20.74 17.98 -23.71
CA ASN A 305 -21.75 18.08 -22.66
C ASN A 305 -22.45 16.72 -22.44
N TRP A 306 -22.84 16.04 -23.51
CA TRP A 306 -23.46 14.71 -23.41
C TRP A 306 -22.54 13.71 -22.70
N LYS A 307 -21.27 13.60 -23.11
CA LYS A 307 -20.31 12.64 -22.49
C LYS A 307 -20.06 12.97 -21.03
N VAL A 308 -19.93 14.26 -20.71
CA VAL A 308 -19.73 14.74 -19.34
C VAL A 308 -20.95 14.46 -18.47
N ASP A 309 -22.16 14.70 -18.98
CA ASP A 309 -23.41 14.48 -18.24
C ASP A 309 -23.72 12.99 -18.08
N TYR A 310 -23.47 12.17 -19.11
CA TYR A 310 -23.53 10.72 -19.04
C TYR A 310 -22.65 10.19 -17.90
N PHE A 311 -21.40 10.66 -17.85
CA PHE A 311 -20.46 10.28 -16.82
C PHE A 311 -20.85 10.79 -15.44
N ARG A 312 -21.34 12.04 -15.34
CA ARG A 312 -21.79 12.67 -14.09
C ARG A 312 -22.97 11.90 -13.48
N ASN A 313 -23.93 11.48 -14.29
CA ASN A 313 -25.14 10.79 -13.82
C ASN A 313 -24.84 9.34 -13.41
N ARG A 314 -23.80 8.72 -13.97
CA ARG A 314 -23.40 7.33 -13.67
C ARG A 314 -22.28 7.27 -12.66
N MET A 315 -22.61 7.75 -11.48
CA MET A 315 -21.66 7.98 -10.41
C MET A 315 -20.89 6.74 -9.93
N GLY A 316 -21.46 5.54 -10.10
CA GLY A 316 -20.79 4.28 -9.79
C GLY A 316 -19.71 3.91 -10.80
N LEU A 317 -19.71 4.51 -12.01
CA LEU A 317 -18.83 4.15 -13.11
C LEU A 317 -17.35 4.34 -12.75
N LEU A 318 -16.99 5.45 -12.09
CA LEU A 318 -15.62 5.68 -11.62
C LEU A 318 -15.11 4.55 -10.73
N SER A 319 -15.96 4.04 -9.83
CA SER A 319 -15.62 2.93 -8.95
C SER A 319 -15.63 1.59 -9.67
N ALA A 320 -16.62 1.36 -10.54
CA ALA A 320 -16.71 0.18 -11.39
C ALA A 320 -15.48 -0.02 -12.29
N LEU A 321 -15.00 1.08 -12.90
CA LEU A 321 -13.80 1.09 -13.73
C LEU A 321 -12.51 1.02 -12.92
N GLY A 322 -12.57 1.05 -11.59
CA GLY A 322 -11.40 1.08 -10.71
C GLY A 322 -10.60 2.38 -10.75
N VAL A 323 -11.13 3.44 -11.37
CA VAL A 323 -10.53 4.79 -11.40
C VAL A 323 -10.62 5.43 -10.01
N LEU A 324 -11.77 5.30 -9.36
CA LEU A 324 -11.99 5.71 -7.98
C LEU A 324 -12.02 4.48 -7.08
N ARG A 325 -10.90 4.20 -6.40
CA ARG A 325 -10.79 3.11 -5.44
C ARG A 325 -11.14 3.59 -4.05
N ILE A 326 -11.89 2.77 -3.32
CA ILE A 326 -12.24 2.98 -1.93
C ILE A 326 -11.78 1.74 -1.20
N GLU A 327 -10.78 1.91 -0.35
CA GLU A 327 -10.16 0.80 0.34
C GLU A 327 -10.67 0.76 1.78
N TYR A 328 -11.19 -0.40 2.15
CA TYR A 328 -11.77 -0.68 3.46
C TYR A 328 -10.79 -1.50 4.29
N ILE A 329 -10.93 -1.44 5.61
CA ILE A 329 -10.17 -2.30 6.52
C ILE A 329 -10.96 -3.58 6.78
N ASP A 330 -10.32 -4.72 6.53
CA ASP A 330 -10.78 -6.02 6.98
C ASP A 330 -10.27 -6.29 8.41
N GLU A 331 -11.12 -6.81 9.29
CA GLU A 331 -10.73 -7.04 10.69
C GLU A 331 -9.79 -8.25 10.84
N VAL A 332 -10.01 -9.30 10.04
CA VAL A 332 -9.26 -10.58 10.09
C VAL A 332 -9.18 -11.18 8.69
N ILE A 333 -7.98 -11.63 8.32
CA ILE A 333 -7.73 -12.49 7.15
C ILE A 333 -7.18 -13.80 7.71
N SER A 334 -7.99 -14.86 7.68
CA SER A 334 -7.59 -16.19 8.16
C SER A 334 -7.22 -17.09 6.98
N PHE A 335 -6.24 -17.95 7.19
CA PHE A 335 -5.83 -18.98 6.23
C PHE A 335 -6.17 -20.33 6.85
N GLU A 336 -7.08 -21.08 6.24
CA GLU A 336 -7.37 -22.44 6.65
C GLU A 336 -6.16 -23.32 6.29
N ASP A 337 -5.57 -23.97 7.29
CA ASP A 337 -4.51 -24.95 7.05
C ASP A 337 -5.17 -26.27 6.67
N ASP A 338 -5.09 -26.64 5.39
CA ASP A 338 -5.65 -27.89 4.82
C ASP A 338 -4.94 -29.17 5.29
N THR A 339 -4.39 -29.18 6.51
CA THR A 339 -3.78 -30.38 7.10
C THR A 339 -4.80 -31.40 7.61
N GLU A 340 -6.09 -31.09 7.59
CA GLU A 340 -7.17 -32.05 7.87
C GLU A 340 -7.48 -32.91 6.63
N GLY A 341 -6.57 -33.82 6.29
CA GLY A 341 -6.75 -34.73 5.16
C GLY A 341 -5.91 -36.00 5.21
N LYS A 342 -6.54 -37.10 5.65
CA LYS A 342 -6.09 -38.51 5.71
C LYS A 342 -5.33 -38.96 6.97
N SER A 343 -6.06 -39.04 8.08
CA SER A 343 -5.88 -40.17 9.00
C SER A 343 -6.54 -41.41 8.39
N ASP A 344 -5.90 -42.01 7.39
CA ASP A 344 -6.28 -43.35 6.92
C ASP A 344 -5.94 -44.34 8.05
N GLY A 345 -6.96 -44.70 8.81
CA GLY A 345 -6.93 -45.85 9.69
C GLY A 345 -6.89 -47.12 8.86
N GLU A 346 -5.69 -47.62 8.58
CA GLU A 346 -5.49 -49.02 8.23
C GLU A 346 -4.22 -49.55 8.90
N SER A 347 -4.42 -50.42 9.88
CA SER A 347 -3.38 -51.18 10.54
C SER A 347 -2.94 -52.33 9.62
N LYS A 348 -1.65 -52.37 9.25
CA LYS A 348 -0.99 -53.59 8.76
C LYS A 348 0.43 -53.71 9.31
N PRO A 349 0.87 -54.94 9.68
CA PRO A 349 2.09 -55.14 10.44
C PRO A 349 3.34 -55.31 9.56
N ALA A 350 4.47 -54.95 10.18
CA ALA A 350 5.85 -55.41 10.00
C ALA A 350 6.28 -56.03 8.65
N GLY A 351 7.26 -55.40 8.01
CA GLY A 351 8.11 -56.07 7.03
C GLY A 351 9.15 -55.17 6.37
N GLY A 352 10.43 -55.41 6.71
CA GLY A 352 11.58 -55.34 5.81
C GLY A 352 12.08 -53.97 5.35
N GLY A 353 13.32 -53.64 5.71
CA GLY A 353 13.97 -52.37 5.38
C GLY A 353 14.45 -52.20 3.94
N SER A 354 14.81 -50.97 3.60
CA SER A 354 15.94 -50.63 2.71
C SER A 354 16.12 -49.11 2.69
N THR A 355 17.33 -48.68 2.99
CA THR A 355 17.86 -47.32 2.83
C THR A 355 17.89 -46.89 1.36
N PHE A 356 17.25 -45.77 1.03
CA PHE A 356 17.58 -44.96 -0.15
C PHE A 356 17.40 -43.47 0.17
N HIS A 357 18.49 -42.71 0.08
CA HIS A 357 18.49 -41.26 0.09
C HIS A 357 18.02 -40.72 -1.27
N SER A 358 17.02 -39.84 -1.26
CA SER A 358 16.67 -38.97 -2.39
C SER A 358 16.59 -37.53 -1.88
N PRO A 359 17.40 -36.59 -2.39
CA PRO A 359 17.18 -35.16 -2.15
C PRO A 359 16.30 -34.60 -3.29
N TYR A 360 15.30 -33.80 -2.92
CA TYR A 360 14.29 -33.12 -3.76
C TYR A 360 13.00 -33.90 -4.06
N GLY A 361 12.12 -33.97 -3.05
CA GLY A 361 10.67 -34.15 -3.24
C GLY A 361 9.93 -32.84 -2.94
N SER A 362 9.52 -32.11 -3.98
CA SER A 362 8.74 -30.87 -3.92
C SER A 362 7.28 -31.08 -4.37
N ALA A 363 6.54 -31.98 -3.72
CA ALA A 363 5.15 -32.27 -4.08
C ALA A 363 4.10 -31.72 -3.09
N GLY A 364 4.52 -31.09 -1.98
CA GLY A 364 3.61 -30.54 -0.96
C GLY A 364 3.20 -29.07 -1.18
N GLY A 365 3.78 -28.38 -2.16
CA GLY A 365 3.54 -26.95 -2.39
C GLY A 365 2.28 -26.65 -3.23
N ASP A 366 1.90 -27.55 -4.13
CA ASP A 366 0.89 -27.24 -5.16
C ASP A 366 -0.55 -27.24 -4.61
N ALA A 367 -0.85 -28.05 -3.59
CA ALA A 367 -2.19 -28.11 -3.00
C ALA A 367 -2.56 -26.85 -2.21
N ALA A 368 -1.62 -26.33 -1.39
CA ALA A 368 -1.82 -25.09 -0.63
C ALA A 368 -1.94 -23.86 -1.54
N VAL A 369 -1.21 -23.85 -2.66
CA VAL A 369 -1.34 -22.81 -3.69
C VAL A 369 -2.71 -22.90 -4.38
N LEU A 370 -3.22 -24.11 -4.67
CA LEU A 370 -4.54 -24.31 -5.28
C LEU A 370 -5.69 -23.87 -4.36
N ALA A 371 -5.65 -24.20 -3.07
CA ALA A 371 -6.70 -23.85 -2.13
C ALA A 371 -6.75 -22.34 -1.80
N ALA A 372 -5.58 -21.71 -1.64
CA ALA A 372 -5.48 -20.25 -1.53
C ALA A 372 -6.01 -19.56 -2.80
N GLN A 373 -5.71 -20.11 -3.99
CA GLN A 373 -6.30 -19.65 -5.24
C GLN A 373 -7.83 -19.82 -5.26
N GLN A 374 -8.37 -20.89 -4.66
CA GLN A 374 -9.80 -21.19 -4.64
C GLN A 374 -10.61 -20.33 -3.64
N GLN A 375 -10.05 -20.04 -2.47
CA GLN A 375 -10.66 -19.09 -1.51
C GLN A 375 -10.60 -17.65 -2.06
N LYS A 376 -9.48 -17.27 -2.70
CA LYS A 376 -9.34 -16.00 -3.44
C LYS A 376 -10.33 -15.92 -4.61
N ALA A 377 -10.56 -17.03 -5.33
CA ALA A 377 -11.58 -17.11 -6.37
C ALA A 377 -13.00 -16.94 -5.80
N THR A 378 -13.28 -17.44 -4.60
CA THR A 378 -14.60 -17.30 -3.95
C THR A 378 -14.87 -15.87 -3.47
N ALA A 379 -13.90 -15.22 -2.83
CA ALA A 379 -14.01 -13.82 -2.42
C ALA A 379 -14.16 -12.89 -3.64
N ALA A 380 -13.35 -13.12 -4.67
CA ALA A 380 -13.45 -12.39 -5.93
C ALA A 380 -14.74 -12.69 -6.70
N ALA A 381 -15.32 -13.88 -6.61
CA ALA A 381 -16.63 -14.18 -7.22
C ALA A 381 -17.75 -13.38 -6.54
N ARG A 382 -17.69 -13.16 -5.22
CA ARG A 382 -18.64 -12.30 -4.50
C ARG A 382 -18.49 -10.84 -4.90
N GLU A 383 -17.26 -10.35 -4.97
CA GLU A 383 -16.96 -8.99 -5.44
C GLU A 383 -17.35 -8.80 -6.90
N ALA A 384 -17.08 -9.79 -7.76
CA ALA A 384 -17.51 -9.82 -9.16
C ALA A 384 -19.03 -9.77 -9.29
N THR A 385 -19.77 -10.52 -8.48
CA THR A 385 -21.25 -10.52 -8.50
C THR A 385 -21.80 -9.16 -8.05
N PHE A 386 -21.23 -8.56 -7.01
CA PHE A 386 -21.61 -7.23 -6.53
C PHE A 386 -21.28 -6.14 -7.57
N ILE A 387 -20.07 -6.17 -8.12
CA ILE A 387 -19.64 -5.27 -9.20
C ILE A 387 -20.54 -5.49 -10.41
N GLN A 388 -20.91 -6.72 -10.79
CA GLN A 388 -21.76 -7.00 -11.95
C GLN A 388 -23.18 -6.44 -11.77
N GLN A 389 -23.83 -6.69 -10.63
CA GLN A 389 -25.17 -6.15 -10.35
C GLN A 389 -25.15 -4.63 -10.27
N HIS A 390 -24.13 -4.05 -9.64
CA HIS A 390 -24.00 -2.61 -9.51
C HIS A 390 -23.62 -1.94 -10.83
N CYS A 391 -22.68 -2.51 -11.59
CA CYS A 391 -22.31 -2.08 -12.94
C CYS A 391 -23.52 -2.14 -13.87
N TYR A 392 -24.26 -3.25 -13.88
CA TYR A 392 -25.45 -3.39 -14.71
C TYR A 392 -26.43 -2.24 -14.44
N HIS A 393 -26.90 -2.08 -13.20
CA HIS A 393 -27.83 -1.00 -12.86
C HIS A 393 -27.26 0.41 -13.12
N VAL A 394 -25.98 0.65 -12.88
CA VAL A 394 -25.35 1.96 -13.11
C VAL A 394 -25.18 2.25 -14.60
N LEU A 395 -24.92 1.24 -15.41
CA LEU A 395 -24.61 1.41 -16.83
C LEU A 395 -25.87 1.47 -17.69
N THR A 396 -26.92 0.74 -17.32
CA THR A 396 -28.11 0.52 -18.15
C THR A 396 -29.28 1.46 -17.84
N ALA A 397 -29.20 2.28 -16.79
CA ALA A 397 -30.33 3.07 -16.26
C ALA A 397 -31.05 3.98 -17.28
N ASP A 398 -30.39 4.39 -18.38
CA ASP A 398 -30.99 5.23 -19.44
C ASP A 398 -30.92 4.58 -20.83
N LEU A 399 -30.63 3.28 -20.90
CA LEU A 399 -30.60 2.53 -22.15
C LEU A 399 -31.93 1.79 -22.32
N THR A 400 -32.46 1.76 -23.54
CA THR A 400 -33.62 0.89 -23.87
C THR A 400 -33.23 -0.57 -23.67
N GLU A 401 -34.17 -1.48 -23.41
CA GLU A 401 -33.87 -2.91 -23.22
C GLU A 401 -33.05 -3.51 -24.37
N GLU A 402 -33.28 -3.05 -25.60
CA GLU A 402 -32.52 -3.44 -26.79
C GLU A 402 -31.08 -2.90 -26.77
N ALA A 403 -30.89 -1.65 -26.36
CA ALA A 403 -29.56 -1.07 -26.15
C ALA A 403 -28.82 -1.73 -24.98
N VAL A 404 -29.54 -2.15 -23.94
CA VAL A 404 -28.99 -2.91 -22.80
C VAL A 404 -28.46 -4.27 -23.26
N ALA A 405 -29.27 -5.05 -23.99
CA ALA A 405 -28.85 -6.35 -24.53
C ALA A 405 -27.62 -6.25 -25.44
N LEU A 406 -27.44 -5.10 -26.10
CA LEU A 406 -26.34 -4.83 -27.01
C LEU A 406 -25.05 -4.39 -26.29
N VAL A 407 -25.18 -3.51 -25.30
CA VAL A 407 -24.06 -2.78 -24.69
C VAL A 407 -23.51 -3.53 -23.48
N VAL A 408 -24.32 -4.34 -22.78
CA VAL A 408 -23.91 -5.04 -21.54
C VAL A 408 -22.75 -6.04 -21.73
N PRO A 409 -22.73 -6.92 -22.75
CA PRO A 409 -21.59 -7.83 -22.94
C PRO A 409 -20.28 -7.06 -23.13
N GLN A 410 -20.34 -5.98 -23.90
CA GLN A 410 -19.18 -5.15 -24.17
C GLN A 410 -18.75 -4.30 -22.97
N LEU A 411 -19.71 -3.86 -22.16
CA LEU A 411 -19.44 -3.23 -20.88
C LEU A 411 -18.72 -4.17 -19.94
N ILE A 412 -19.11 -5.44 -19.90
CA ILE A 412 -18.45 -6.45 -19.09
C ILE A 412 -17.02 -6.68 -19.61
N ASP A 413 -16.83 -6.80 -20.92
CA ASP A 413 -15.50 -6.93 -21.52
C ASP A 413 -14.64 -5.68 -21.23
N PHE A 414 -15.23 -4.49 -21.34
CA PHE A 414 -14.58 -3.22 -21.05
C PHE A 414 -14.21 -3.09 -19.58
N VAL A 415 -15.13 -3.38 -18.66
CA VAL A 415 -14.86 -3.36 -17.21
C VAL A 415 -13.80 -4.39 -16.86
N THR A 416 -13.88 -5.60 -17.41
CA THR A 416 -12.89 -6.66 -17.21
C THR A 416 -11.52 -6.23 -17.72
N TYR A 417 -11.47 -5.62 -18.92
CA TYR A 417 -10.25 -5.05 -19.49
C TYR A 417 -9.68 -3.95 -18.59
N MET A 418 -10.51 -3.02 -18.13
CA MET A 418 -10.10 -1.92 -17.26
C MET A 418 -9.57 -2.43 -15.92
N GLN A 419 -10.22 -3.43 -15.32
CA GLN A 419 -9.75 -4.05 -14.09
C GLN A 419 -8.40 -4.75 -14.28
N ARG A 420 -8.23 -5.53 -15.35
CA ARG A 420 -6.94 -6.16 -15.70
C ARG A 420 -5.84 -5.13 -15.92
N LEU A 421 -6.14 -4.08 -16.68
CA LEU A 421 -5.21 -2.98 -16.96
C LEU A 421 -4.80 -2.27 -15.66
N LEU A 422 -5.76 -2.07 -14.77
CA LEU A 422 -5.54 -1.45 -13.47
C LEU A 422 -5.02 -2.43 -12.42
N GLY A 423 -4.61 -3.64 -12.77
CA GLY A 423 -3.91 -4.55 -11.87
C GLY A 423 -4.64 -4.82 -10.55
N SER A 424 -5.98 -4.65 -10.49
CA SER A 424 -6.75 -5.49 -9.58
C SER A 424 -6.66 -6.89 -10.17
N ASP A 425 -6.61 -7.94 -9.35
CA ASP A 425 -6.49 -9.33 -9.81
C ASP A 425 -7.69 -9.75 -10.68
N GLY A 426 -7.69 -9.31 -11.94
CA GLY A 426 -8.78 -9.49 -12.91
C GLY A 426 -8.94 -10.93 -13.38
N ARG A 427 -8.07 -11.86 -12.93
CA ARG A 427 -8.24 -13.30 -13.16
C ARG A 427 -9.41 -13.85 -12.37
N ASN A 428 -9.65 -13.38 -11.15
CA ASN A 428 -10.69 -13.95 -10.31
C ASN A 428 -12.07 -13.34 -10.57
N ILE A 429 -12.12 -12.07 -10.98
CA ILE A 429 -13.38 -11.39 -11.36
C ILE A 429 -13.86 -11.85 -12.74
N ALA A 430 -12.97 -12.03 -13.73
CA ALA A 430 -13.35 -12.52 -15.06
C ALA A 430 -13.90 -13.97 -15.02
N ASN A 431 -13.33 -14.84 -14.19
CA ASN A 431 -13.82 -16.21 -14.01
C ASN A 431 -15.17 -16.24 -13.27
N GLY A 432 -15.38 -15.32 -12.32
CA GLY A 432 -16.68 -15.14 -11.64
C GLY A 432 -17.77 -14.64 -12.58
N LEU A 433 -17.47 -13.63 -13.42
CA LEU A 433 -18.38 -13.06 -14.42
C LEU A 433 -18.83 -14.08 -15.48
N GLY A 434 -17.95 -15.01 -15.88
CA GLY A 434 -18.29 -16.08 -16.84
C GLY A 434 -19.28 -17.10 -16.28
N LEU A 435 -19.08 -17.57 -15.05
CA LEU A 435 -19.92 -18.60 -14.40
C LEU A 435 -21.30 -18.06 -13.92
N THR A 436 -21.40 -16.78 -13.58
CA THR A 436 -22.68 -16.18 -13.11
C THR A 436 -23.57 -15.69 -14.25
N MET A 437 -23.01 -15.38 -15.43
CA MET A 437 -23.80 -15.00 -16.59
C MET A 437 -24.55 -16.20 -17.20
N GLU A 438 -23.99 -17.41 -17.11
CA GLU A 438 -24.71 -18.66 -17.39
C GLU A 438 -25.94 -18.81 -16.48
N ALA A 439 -25.79 -18.58 -15.18
CA ALA A 439 -26.87 -18.68 -14.21
C ALA A 439 -27.95 -17.60 -14.40
N TYR A 440 -27.57 -16.38 -14.80
CA TYR A 440 -28.51 -15.29 -15.07
C TYR A 440 -29.24 -15.46 -16.41
N MET A 441 -28.54 -15.86 -17.49
CA MET A 441 -29.18 -16.20 -18.77
C MET A 441 -30.19 -17.35 -18.62
N ALA A 442 -29.90 -18.32 -17.75
CA ALA A 442 -30.81 -19.40 -17.38
C ALA A 442 -32.04 -18.93 -16.56
N THR A 443 -31.90 -17.89 -15.72
CA THR A 443 -33.01 -17.37 -14.91
C THR A 443 -33.83 -16.25 -15.57
N ALA A 444 -33.25 -15.52 -16.54
CA ALA A 444 -33.92 -14.45 -17.29
C ALA A 444 -34.83 -14.95 -18.44
N GLY A 445 -35.02 -16.26 -18.59
CA GLY A 445 -35.98 -16.84 -19.54
C GLY A 445 -35.51 -16.91 -21.00
N PHE A 446 -34.22 -16.75 -21.27
CA PHE A 446 -33.65 -16.84 -22.63
C PHE A 446 -33.65 -18.25 -23.24
N GLU A 447 -34.01 -19.29 -22.48
CA GLU A 447 -34.16 -20.66 -23.01
C GLU A 447 -35.33 -20.83 -24.01
N ARG A 448 -36.27 -19.87 -24.12
CA ARG A 448 -37.40 -19.99 -25.05
C ARG A 448 -37.07 -19.69 -26.52
N ALA A 449 -35.89 -19.15 -26.83
CA ALA A 449 -35.53 -18.77 -28.21
C ALA A 449 -34.64 -19.80 -28.94
N ALA A 450 -34.13 -20.83 -28.25
CA ALA A 450 -33.28 -21.85 -28.86
C ALA A 450 -34.09 -23.12 -29.13
N GLY A 451 -34.41 -23.37 -30.41
CA GLY A 451 -35.09 -24.58 -30.84
C GLY A 451 -34.32 -25.88 -30.51
N PRO A 452 -35.00 -27.03 -30.44
CA PRO A 452 -34.50 -28.30 -29.91
C PRO A 452 -33.33 -28.95 -30.67
N THR A 453 -32.79 -28.30 -31.71
CA THR A 453 -31.71 -28.83 -32.56
C THR A 453 -30.41 -28.00 -32.48
N SER A 454 -30.27 -27.11 -31.48
CA SER A 454 -29.04 -26.32 -31.33
C SER A 454 -27.86 -27.20 -30.85
N PRO A 455 -26.71 -27.23 -31.56
CA PRO A 455 -25.53 -28.00 -31.19
C PRO A 455 -24.82 -27.50 -29.92
N VAL A 456 -25.38 -26.47 -29.27
CA VAL A 456 -24.88 -25.89 -28.02
C VAL A 456 -25.17 -26.82 -26.83
N ARG A 457 -26.14 -27.74 -26.90
CA ARG A 457 -26.59 -28.49 -25.71
C ARG A 457 -25.61 -29.58 -25.23
N ASP A 458 -24.75 -30.10 -26.11
CA ASP A 458 -23.83 -31.21 -25.78
C ASP A 458 -22.43 -30.72 -25.33
N PHE A 459 -22.15 -29.42 -25.37
CA PHE A 459 -20.89 -28.84 -24.89
C PHE A 459 -20.94 -28.43 -23.40
N PHE A 460 -22.11 -28.48 -22.75
CA PHE A 460 -22.35 -28.00 -21.39
C PHE A 460 -22.98 -29.08 -20.48
N ALA A 461 -22.17 -30.04 -20.04
CA ALA A 461 -22.51 -30.87 -18.88
C ALA A 461 -21.87 -30.28 -17.61
N PRO A 462 -22.63 -30.05 -16.52
CA PRO A 462 -22.11 -29.36 -15.33
C PRO A 462 -21.26 -30.28 -14.45
N PRO A 463 -20.18 -29.78 -13.79
CA PRO A 463 -19.57 -30.49 -12.67
C PRO A 463 -20.51 -30.42 -11.45
N ARG A 464 -20.51 -31.51 -10.67
CA ARG A 464 -21.24 -31.64 -9.40
C ARG A 464 -20.71 -30.65 -8.34
N ILE A 465 -21.23 -29.41 -8.31
CA ILE A 465 -21.01 -28.43 -7.23
C ILE A 465 -22.35 -27.77 -6.87
N LEU A 466 -23.25 -28.50 -6.22
CA LEU A 466 -24.55 -27.98 -5.77
C LEU A 466 -24.89 -28.29 -4.30
N ASN A 467 -23.90 -28.44 -3.42
CA ASN A 467 -24.17 -28.71 -1.99
C ASN A 467 -23.56 -27.72 -0.97
N TYR A 468 -22.87 -26.65 -1.38
CA TYR A 468 -22.18 -25.77 -0.42
C TYR A 468 -22.95 -24.51 0.03
N GLN A 469 -24.12 -24.21 -0.55
CA GLN A 469 -24.94 -23.06 -0.12
C GLN A 469 -25.71 -23.29 1.20
N ARG A 470 -25.73 -24.52 1.76
CA ARG A 470 -26.49 -24.81 2.99
C ARG A 470 -25.74 -24.56 4.30
N ASN A 471 -24.41 -24.40 4.29
CA ASN A 471 -23.61 -24.26 5.52
C ASN A 471 -23.20 -22.81 5.89
N LEU A 472 -23.64 -21.79 5.15
CA LEU A 472 -23.27 -20.38 5.40
C LEU A 472 -24.23 -19.61 6.33
N LYS A 473 -25.12 -20.30 7.07
CA LYS A 473 -26.03 -19.65 8.05
C LYS A 473 -25.34 -19.08 9.31
N GLY A 474 -24.01 -19.16 9.42
CA GLY A 474 -23.24 -18.68 10.58
C GLY A 474 -22.31 -17.48 10.34
N ALA A 475 -22.10 -17.03 9.09
CA ALA A 475 -21.16 -15.94 8.83
C ALA A 475 -21.80 -14.59 9.18
N ALA A 476 -21.43 -14.04 10.33
CA ALA A 476 -21.83 -12.72 10.78
C ALA A 476 -21.59 -11.67 9.69
N SER A 477 -22.57 -10.77 9.51
CA SER A 477 -22.49 -9.58 8.66
C SER A 477 -21.13 -8.89 8.80
N ILE A 478 -20.30 -8.94 7.75
CA ILE A 478 -19.07 -8.16 7.64
C ILE A 478 -19.50 -6.69 7.60
N ARG A 479 -19.44 -6.02 8.75
CA ARG A 479 -19.72 -4.60 8.85
C ARG A 479 -18.46 -3.86 8.41
N PHE A 480 -18.33 -3.57 7.12
CA PHE A 480 -17.33 -2.61 6.62
C PHE A 480 -17.60 -1.25 7.25
N LYS A 481 -16.89 -0.90 8.34
CA LYS A 481 -17.18 0.32 9.10
C LYS A 481 -16.30 1.50 8.69
N ASP A 482 -15.05 1.25 8.32
CA ASP A 482 -14.05 2.30 8.19
C ASP A 482 -13.34 2.28 6.82
N VAL A 483 -13.17 3.47 6.23
CA VAL A 483 -12.48 3.64 4.95
C VAL A 483 -11.02 4.01 5.24
N ALA A 484 -10.08 3.17 4.84
CA ALA A 484 -8.65 3.37 5.05
C ALA A 484 -8.13 4.52 4.18
N GLN A 485 -8.37 4.42 2.87
CA GLN A 485 -7.98 5.43 1.89
C GLN A 485 -8.92 5.45 0.68
N VAL A 486 -8.92 6.57 -0.05
CA VAL A 486 -9.61 6.72 -1.34
C VAL A 486 -8.56 7.13 -2.37
N ILE A 487 -8.52 6.45 -3.52
CA ILE A 487 -7.52 6.71 -4.57
C ILE A 487 -8.22 7.09 -5.86
N VAL A 488 -7.74 8.16 -6.50
CA VAL A 488 -8.19 8.60 -7.82
C VAL A 488 -7.04 8.38 -8.79
N LEU A 489 -7.21 7.45 -9.72
CA LEU A 489 -6.22 7.07 -10.71
C LEU A 489 -6.32 7.93 -11.98
N GLY A 490 -5.24 7.93 -12.77
CA GLY A 490 -5.20 8.64 -14.05
C GLY A 490 -5.06 10.16 -13.91
N VAL A 491 -4.66 10.66 -12.75
CA VAL A 491 -4.45 12.11 -12.53
C VAL A 491 -2.96 12.40 -12.56
N PRO A 492 -2.43 13.09 -13.59
CA PRO A 492 -1.03 13.52 -13.60
C PRO A 492 -0.73 14.44 -12.42
N LEU A 493 0.44 14.27 -11.78
CA LEU A 493 0.91 15.09 -10.66
C LEU A 493 0.78 16.61 -10.93
N VAL A 494 1.13 17.05 -12.14
CA VAL A 494 1.09 18.46 -12.55
C VAL A 494 -0.33 19.06 -12.57
N LEU A 495 -1.36 18.23 -12.67
CA LEU A 495 -2.76 18.66 -12.69
C LEU A 495 -3.35 18.79 -11.28
N PHE A 496 -2.68 18.29 -10.23
CA PHE A 496 -3.15 18.41 -8.86
C PHE A 496 -3.43 19.87 -8.45
N SER A 497 -2.49 20.77 -8.75
CA SER A 497 -2.62 22.20 -8.42
C SER A 497 -3.82 22.87 -9.09
N ARG A 498 -4.21 22.42 -10.29
CA ARG A 498 -5.34 22.99 -11.05
C ARG A 498 -6.69 22.48 -10.53
N TYR A 499 -6.79 21.20 -10.23
CA TYR A 499 -8.08 20.55 -9.98
C TYR A 499 -8.37 20.23 -8.51
N PHE A 500 -7.34 20.00 -7.70
CA PHE A 500 -7.51 19.56 -6.30
C PHE A 500 -7.15 20.66 -5.31
N LYS A 501 -6.11 21.47 -5.59
CA LYS A 501 -5.70 22.58 -4.72
C LYS A 501 -6.85 23.55 -4.36
N PRO A 502 -7.75 23.94 -5.29
CA PRO A 502 -8.89 24.79 -4.97
C PRO A 502 -9.86 24.19 -3.93
N HIS A 503 -9.84 22.86 -3.75
CA HIS A 503 -10.72 22.13 -2.86
C HIS A 503 -10.04 21.70 -1.56
N LEU A 504 -8.75 22.03 -1.33
CA LEU A 504 -8.01 21.59 -0.14
C LEU A 504 -8.69 21.99 1.16
N LYS A 505 -9.16 23.23 1.28
CA LYS A 505 -9.88 23.68 2.47
C LYS A 505 -11.09 22.79 2.77
N LYS A 506 -11.86 22.42 1.74
CA LYS A 506 -13.02 21.53 1.86
C LYS A 506 -12.61 20.12 2.31
N PHE A 507 -11.54 19.56 1.72
CA PHE A 507 -10.99 18.27 2.12
C PHE A 507 -10.53 18.26 3.58
N ILE A 508 -9.79 19.29 3.99
CA ILE A 508 -9.28 19.45 5.36
C ILE A 508 -10.43 19.59 6.36
N SER A 509 -11.46 20.39 6.03
CA SER A 509 -12.68 20.48 6.82
C SER A 509 -13.45 19.15 6.90
N GLY A 510 -13.35 18.31 5.87
CA GLY A 510 -13.86 16.94 5.86
C GLY A 510 -12.97 15.94 6.61
N GLY A 511 -11.87 16.39 7.23
CA GLY A 511 -10.94 15.53 7.96
C GLY A 511 -10.04 14.66 7.08
N VAL A 512 -9.84 15.04 5.82
CA VAL A 512 -9.04 14.28 4.85
C VAL A 512 -7.90 15.10 4.26
N ASN A 513 -6.77 14.45 4.00
CA ASN A 513 -5.63 15.02 3.32
C ASN A 513 -5.56 14.48 1.88
N ALA A 514 -5.35 15.37 0.90
CA ALA A 514 -5.18 14.98 -0.50
C ALA A 514 -3.69 14.97 -0.86
N MET A 515 -3.15 13.80 -1.15
CA MET A 515 -1.74 13.56 -1.42
C MET A 515 -1.55 13.25 -2.91
N PRO A 516 -0.89 14.13 -3.67
CA PRO A 516 -0.64 13.85 -5.07
C PRO A 516 0.48 12.81 -5.22
N GLN A 517 0.29 11.90 -6.17
CA GLN A 517 1.25 10.89 -6.62
C GLN A 517 1.47 11.03 -8.13
N PRO A 518 2.51 10.44 -8.73
CA PRO A 518 2.84 10.64 -10.15
C PRO A 518 1.67 10.45 -11.13
N ASN A 519 0.74 9.54 -10.84
CA ASN A 519 -0.40 9.22 -11.71
C ASN A 519 -1.74 9.12 -10.96
N SER A 520 -1.79 9.57 -9.71
CA SER A 520 -2.94 9.39 -8.84
C SER A 520 -3.03 10.48 -7.78
N VAL A 521 -4.18 10.59 -7.13
CA VAL A 521 -4.36 11.37 -5.91
C VAL A 521 -4.90 10.42 -4.84
N VAL A 522 -4.17 10.29 -3.73
CA VAL A 522 -4.58 9.48 -2.59
C VAL A 522 -5.16 10.39 -1.53
N PHE A 523 -6.27 10.00 -0.96
CA PHE A 523 -6.93 10.65 0.14
C PHE A 523 -6.85 9.75 1.37
N SER A 524 -6.24 10.27 2.43
CA SER A 524 -6.17 9.62 3.73
C SER A 524 -6.80 10.51 4.79
N LYS A 525 -7.05 9.96 5.98
CA LYS A 525 -7.45 10.77 7.12
C LYS A 525 -6.36 11.80 7.43
N ILE A 526 -6.76 13.04 7.70
CA ILE A 526 -5.82 14.10 8.09
C ILE A 526 -5.05 13.70 9.36
N GLY A 527 -3.76 14.03 9.42
CA GLY A 527 -2.88 13.67 10.54
C GLY A 527 -2.39 12.22 10.56
N VAL A 528 -2.89 11.37 9.65
CA VAL A 528 -2.44 9.98 9.48
C VAL A 528 -1.45 9.91 8.33
N SER A 529 -0.29 9.29 8.60
CA SER A 529 0.78 9.07 7.63
C SER A 529 1.58 7.81 8.00
N LYS A 530 2.64 7.51 7.23
CA LYS A 530 3.58 6.42 7.57
C LYS A 530 4.16 6.54 8.99
N SER A 531 4.31 7.76 9.52
CA SER A 531 4.81 8.00 10.89
C SER A 531 3.81 7.61 11.98
N THR A 532 2.53 7.44 11.65
CA THR A 532 1.49 7.05 12.63
C THR A 532 1.78 5.68 13.24
N ALA A 533 2.18 4.68 12.45
CA ALA A 533 2.59 3.38 12.97
C ALA A 533 3.80 3.49 13.90
N LEU A 534 4.81 4.27 13.52
CA LEU A 534 6.02 4.44 14.34
C LEU A 534 5.72 5.17 15.66
N ARG A 535 4.91 6.23 15.64
CA ARG A 535 4.48 6.93 16.87
C ARG A 535 3.74 6.00 17.82
N TYR A 536 2.84 5.17 17.28
CA TYR A 536 2.15 4.17 18.07
C TYR A 536 3.11 3.13 18.66
N LEU A 537 3.98 2.55 17.84
CA LEU A 537 4.95 1.52 18.27
C LEU A 537 5.98 2.07 19.27
N LEU A 538 6.33 3.35 19.20
CA LEU A 538 7.17 4.05 20.18
C LEU A 538 6.40 4.52 21.42
N GLY A 539 5.08 4.36 21.46
CA GLY A 539 4.23 4.81 22.57
C GLY A 539 4.08 6.34 22.66
N LYS A 540 4.50 7.09 21.63
CA LYS A 540 4.39 8.56 21.54
C LYS A 540 2.95 9.06 21.45
N ASP A 541 2.01 8.18 21.15
CA ASP A 541 0.57 8.47 21.03
C ASP A 541 -0.23 8.20 22.32
N THR A 542 0.41 7.74 23.41
CA THR A 542 -0.30 7.35 24.63
C THR A 542 -0.85 8.57 25.39
N PRO A 543 -2.18 8.71 25.55
CA PRO A 543 -2.77 9.85 26.28
C PRO A 543 -2.37 9.84 27.77
N VAL A 544 -2.25 11.02 28.38
CA VAL A 544 -2.09 11.13 29.84
C VAL A 544 -3.35 10.57 30.51
N GLY A 545 -3.23 9.49 31.29
CA GLY A 545 -4.34 8.94 32.05
C GLY A 545 -5.11 7.80 31.37
N ALA A 546 -4.67 7.36 30.19
CA ALA A 546 -4.94 5.99 29.76
C ALA A 546 -4.16 5.07 30.71
N ALA A 547 -4.72 4.82 31.90
CA ALA A 547 -4.27 3.71 32.74
C ALA A 547 -4.22 2.50 31.82
N ALA A 548 -3.11 1.76 31.83
CA ALA A 548 -3.02 0.50 31.12
C ALA A 548 -4.27 -0.29 31.52
N ALA A 549 -5.27 -0.35 30.63
CA ALA A 549 -6.46 -1.11 30.90
C ALA A 549 -5.94 -2.50 31.29
N PRO A 550 -6.35 -3.06 32.43
CA PRO A 550 -5.84 -4.36 32.87
C PRO A 550 -5.96 -5.28 31.66
N PRO A 551 -4.90 -6.02 31.30
CA PRO A 551 -4.86 -6.80 30.07
C PRO A 551 -5.99 -7.83 30.12
N THR A 552 -7.16 -7.45 29.61
CA THR A 552 -8.23 -8.38 29.31
C THR A 552 -7.72 -9.20 28.14
N ALA A 553 -7.99 -10.50 28.18
CA ALA A 553 -7.24 -11.55 27.49
C ALA A 553 -7.27 -11.54 25.94
N GLN A 554 -7.56 -10.44 25.24
CA GLN A 554 -8.08 -10.54 23.86
C GLN A 554 -7.41 -9.73 22.75
N ALA A 555 -6.37 -8.90 22.96
CA ALA A 555 -5.59 -8.38 21.82
C ALA A 555 -4.15 -7.99 22.17
N PRO A 556 -3.16 -8.29 21.30
CA PRO A 556 -1.81 -7.79 21.47
C PRO A 556 -1.80 -6.25 21.36
N VAL A 557 -1.26 -5.59 22.38
CA VAL A 557 -1.05 -4.13 22.38
C VAL A 557 0.40 -3.88 21.99
N PHE A 558 0.62 -3.38 20.77
CA PHE A 558 1.96 -3.01 20.28
C PHE A 558 2.34 -1.56 20.60
N CYS A 559 1.48 -0.81 21.30
CA CYS A 559 1.77 0.55 21.70
C CYS A 559 2.97 0.57 22.65
N GLY A 560 4.06 1.25 22.26
CA GLY A 560 5.31 1.26 23.04
C GLY A 560 6.12 -0.03 22.95
N ALA A 561 5.86 -0.90 21.98
CA ALA A 561 6.63 -2.14 21.77
C ALA A 561 8.07 -1.90 21.26
N ILE A 562 8.40 -0.67 20.83
CA ILE A 562 9.74 -0.30 20.38
C ILE A 562 10.44 0.51 21.47
N GLU A 563 11.53 -0.04 21.96
CA GLU A 563 12.48 0.69 22.79
C GLU A 563 13.40 1.57 21.91
N PRO A 564 13.62 2.85 22.26
CA PRO A 564 14.59 3.68 21.56
C PRO A 564 15.97 3.02 21.49
N GLY A 565 16.61 3.06 20.31
CA GLY A 565 17.89 2.41 20.08
C GLY A 565 17.82 0.91 19.73
N HIS A 566 16.65 0.26 19.84
CA HIS A 566 16.43 -1.12 19.40
C HIS A 566 15.78 -1.20 18.01
N ALA A 567 15.68 -0.10 17.28
CA ALA A 567 15.04 -0.06 15.97
C ALA A 567 15.93 0.58 14.91
N LEU A 568 15.75 0.14 13.65
CA LEU A 568 16.29 0.76 12.45
C LEU A 568 15.15 1.02 11.47
N ALA A 569 15.19 2.15 10.76
CA ALA A 569 14.23 2.46 9.71
C ALA A 569 14.88 2.44 8.31
N PHE A 570 14.13 2.08 7.27
CA PHE A 570 14.58 2.00 5.88
C PHE A 570 13.58 2.69 4.95
N GLY A 571 14.08 3.37 3.92
CA GLY A 571 13.26 3.91 2.83
C GLY A 571 14.08 4.40 1.65
N ASP A 572 13.47 4.43 0.46
CA ASP A 572 14.10 4.84 -0.79
C ASP A 572 13.90 6.34 -1.09
N ASN A 573 12.89 6.96 -0.48
CA ASN A 573 12.49 8.33 -0.76
C ASN A 573 12.41 9.18 0.53
N PRO A 574 13.54 9.41 1.24
CA PRO A 574 13.55 10.14 2.51
C PRO A 574 13.02 11.56 2.41
N HIS A 575 13.02 12.15 1.20
CA HIS A 575 12.59 13.52 0.94
C HIS A 575 11.12 13.66 0.56
N SER A 576 10.37 12.56 0.41
CA SER A 576 8.96 12.60 0.04
C SER A 576 8.12 11.65 0.88
N THR A 577 7.70 10.50 0.34
CA THR A 577 6.79 9.56 1.01
C THR A 577 7.39 8.93 2.26
N ASP A 578 8.70 8.79 2.35
CA ASP A 578 9.38 8.21 3.52
C ASP A 578 9.89 9.27 4.48
N TYR A 579 9.71 10.56 4.19
CA TYR A 579 10.07 11.64 5.12
C TYR A 579 9.49 11.40 6.51
N GLU A 580 8.25 10.91 6.55
CA GLU A 580 7.54 10.56 7.77
C GLU A 580 8.26 9.51 8.61
N LEU A 581 9.08 8.65 8.02
CA LEU A 581 9.93 7.70 8.75
C LEU A 581 11.24 8.34 9.24
N THR A 582 11.66 9.46 8.64
CA THR A 582 12.88 10.19 9.01
C THR A 582 12.70 11.16 10.18
N VAL A 583 11.46 11.44 10.64
CA VAL A 583 11.24 12.45 11.70
C VAL A 583 11.62 11.99 13.11
N PHE A 584 12.02 10.72 13.27
CA PHE A 584 12.37 10.11 14.56
C PHE A 584 13.87 10.09 14.75
N THR A 585 14.43 11.12 15.40
CA THR A 585 15.88 11.24 15.61
C THR A 585 16.45 10.15 16.51
N GLU A 586 15.61 9.47 17.30
CA GLU A 586 16.01 8.32 18.12
C GLU A 586 16.05 6.98 17.37
N ILE A 587 15.64 6.95 16.10
CA ILE A 587 15.72 5.77 15.23
C ILE A 587 16.62 6.12 14.03
N PRO A 588 17.77 5.44 13.85
CA PRO A 588 18.57 5.62 12.66
C PRO A 588 17.77 5.26 11.41
N PHE A 589 17.79 6.15 10.41
CA PHE A 589 17.15 5.94 9.12
C PHE A 589 18.19 5.63 8.06
N LEU A 590 18.02 4.50 7.37
CA LEU A 590 18.85 4.07 6.25
C LEU A 590 18.16 4.43 4.93
N SER A 591 18.75 5.41 4.24
CA SER A 591 18.31 5.80 2.90
C SER A 591 18.91 4.86 1.86
N VAL A 592 18.05 4.17 1.11
CA VAL A 592 18.42 3.35 -0.04
C VAL A 592 18.15 4.02 -1.38
N GLU A 593 17.85 5.33 -1.38
CA GLU A 593 17.70 6.17 -2.59
C GLU A 593 18.80 5.87 -3.62
N LYS A 594 18.49 5.84 -4.92
CA LYS A 594 19.55 5.68 -5.93
C LYS A 594 20.57 6.82 -5.84
N ASP A 595 21.85 6.51 -5.96
CA ASP A 595 22.90 7.54 -5.88
C ASP A 595 22.75 8.63 -6.95
N SER A 596 22.32 8.24 -8.16
CA SER A 596 22.05 9.19 -9.24
C SER A 596 20.93 10.16 -8.87
N GLN A 597 19.83 9.65 -8.32
CA GLN A 597 18.69 10.46 -7.87
C GLN A 597 19.09 11.39 -6.72
N ARG A 598 19.83 10.87 -5.73
CA ARG A 598 20.35 11.66 -4.62
C ARG A 598 21.27 12.78 -5.08
N ARG A 599 22.23 12.50 -5.97
CA ARG A 599 23.14 13.50 -6.56
C ARG A 599 22.36 14.56 -7.33
N GLU A 600 21.39 14.17 -8.15
CA GLU A 600 20.56 15.10 -8.90
C GLU A 600 19.76 16.01 -7.97
N ARG A 601 19.18 15.45 -6.90
CA ARG A 601 18.47 16.22 -5.87
C ARG A 601 19.39 17.25 -5.21
N HIS A 602 20.58 16.86 -4.77
CA HIS A 602 21.55 17.79 -4.18
C HIS A 602 22.01 18.87 -5.16
N ALA A 603 22.22 18.52 -6.42
CA ALA A 603 22.56 19.49 -7.46
C ALA A 603 21.43 20.52 -7.66
N ARG A 604 20.16 20.07 -7.65
CA ARG A 604 18.99 20.96 -7.71
C ARG A 604 18.89 21.87 -6.50
N ILE A 605 19.14 21.36 -5.29
CA ILE A 605 19.17 22.15 -4.05
C ILE A 605 20.24 23.25 -4.15
N ALA A 606 21.48 22.87 -4.51
CA ALA A 606 22.59 23.81 -4.66
C ALA A 606 22.33 24.86 -5.76
N SER A 607 21.72 24.46 -6.87
CA SER A 607 21.32 25.38 -7.94
C SER A 607 20.29 26.40 -7.46
N ARG A 608 19.25 25.96 -6.74
CA ARG A 608 18.20 26.83 -6.21
C ARG A 608 18.72 27.81 -5.15
N LEU A 609 19.58 27.35 -4.25
CA LEU A 609 20.21 28.20 -3.24
C LEU A 609 21.08 29.28 -3.89
N ARG A 610 21.97 28.91 -4.83
CA ARG A 610 22.78 29.88 -5.58
C ARG A 610 21.93 30.87 -6.37
N ALA A 611 20.83 30.41 -6.98
CA ALA A 611 19.92 31.28 -7.70
C ALA A 611 19.21 32.28 -6.76
N ALA A 612 18.81 31.86 -5.56
CA ALA A 612 18.22 32.76 -4.56
C ALA A 612 19.23 33.79 -4.04
N GLU A 613 20.43 33.34 -3.67
CA GLU A 613 21.53 34.20 -3.19
C GLU A 613 21.92 35.24 -4.24
N ASN A 614 22.14 34.83 -5.49
CA ASN A 614 22.47 35.75 -6.58
C ASN A 614 21.39 36.79 -6.86
N ARG A 615 20.10 36.46 -6.64
CA ARG A 615 19.00 37.43 -6.81
C ARG A 615 19.02 38.46 -5.68
N GLU A 616 19.20 38.02 -4.45
CA GLU A 616 19.29 38.91 -3.28
C GLU A 616 20.49 39.85 -3.37
N LEU A 617 21.66 39.34 -3.77
CA LEU A 617 22.88 40.15 -3.96
C LEU A 617 22.73 41.25 -5.02
N ARG A 618 21.88 41.03 -6.03
CA ARG A 618 21.62 42.03 -7.08
C ARG A 618 20.57 43.08 -6.68
N GLY A 619 20.02 43.00 -5.46
CA GLY A 619 18.93 43.87 -5.02
C GLY A 619 17.66 43.72 -5.86
N VAL A 620 17.53 42.62 -6.62
CA VAL A 620 16.34 42.34 -7.41
C VAL A 620 15.25 41.92 -6.43
N GLN A 621 14.32 42.84 -6.14
CA GLN A 621 13.11 42.52 -5.38
C GLN A 621 12.45 41.26 -5.96
N PRO A 622 11.85 40.39 -5.11
CA PRO A 622 11.52 39.03 -5.50
C PRO A 622 10.67 39.02 -6.77
N LEU A 623 11.31 38.62 -7.88
CA LEU A 623 10.62 38.30 -9.12
C LEU A 623 9.59 37.24 -8.76
N ARG A 624 8.34 37.51 -9.11
CA ARG A 624 7.31 36.49 -9.06
C ARG A 624 7.79 35.29 -9.87
N GLU A 625 7.59 34.07 -9.36
CA GLU A 625 7.72 32.85 -10.15
C GLU A 625 6.81 32.93 -11.39
N VAL A 626 6.98 32.00 -12.33
CA VAL A 626 6.21 31.96 -13.58
C VAL A 626 4.69 31.92 -13.31
N ASP A 627 4.28 31.44 -12.13
CA ASP A 627 2.90 31.36 -11.68
C ASP A 627 2.40 32.60 -10.92
N GLY A 628 3.23 33.64 -10.79
CA GLY A 628 2.89 34.89 -10.10
C GLY A 628 3.13 34.88 -8.58
N THR A 629 3.59 33.77 -7.99
CA THR A 629 3.91 33.69 -6.56
C THR A 629 5.25 34.35 -6.23
N PRO A 630 5.44 34.99 -5.07
CA PRO A 630 6.75 35.53 -4.69
C PRO A 630 7.79 34.41 -4.67
N ALA A 631 8.92 34.58 -5.35
CA ALA A 631 9.99 33.62 -5.25
C ALA A 631 10.55 33.58 -3.82
N ALA A 632 10.83 32.37 -3.34
CA ALA A 632 11.36 32.17 -1.99
C ALA A 632 12.74 32.84 -1.82
N THR A 633 12.94 33.45 -0.65
CA THR A 633 14.24 34.01 -0.23
C THR A 633 15.25 32.90 0.08
N PHE A 634 16.53 33.24 0.10
CA PHE A 634 17.60 32.32 0.51
C PHE A 634 17.37 31.81 1.93
N ALA A 635 16.96 32.68 2.85
CA ALA A 635 16.62 32.31 4.22
C ALA A 635 15.43 31.33 4.28
N GLU A 636 14.37 31.58 3.52
CA GLU A 636 13.22 30.67 3.44
C GLU A 636 13.58 29.30 2.84
N LEU A 637 14.41 29.27 1.80
CA LEU A 637 14.89 28.02 1.20
C LEU A 637 15.78 27.24 2.18
N THR A 638 16.68 27.93 2.88
CA THR A 638 17.55 27.33 3.89
C THR A 638 16.74 26.73 5.03
N ALA A 639 15.70 27.42 5.51
CA ALA A 639 14.79 26.90 6.52
C ALA A 639 14.05 25.62 6.07
N ARG A 640 13.89 25.39 4.75
CA ARG A 640 13.26 24.19 4.20
C ARG A 640 14.20 22.99 4.05
N LEU A 641 15.51 23.14 4.22
CA LEU A 641 16.48 22.05 4.00
C LEU A 641 16.31 20.87 4.96
N GLN A 642 15.71 21.08 6.13
CA GLN A 642 15.43 20.03 7.12
C GLN A 642 13.97 19.54 7.10
N HIS A 643 13.15 20.08 6.19
CA HIS A 643 11.72 19.76 6.10
C HIS A 643 11.47 18.83 4.91
N SER A 644 10.31 18.15 4.92
CA SER A 644 9.87 17.30 3.81
C SER A 644 9.89 18.05 2.48
N GLY A 645 10.23 17.36 1.40
CA GLY A 645 10.03 17.81 0.04
C GLY A 645 11.32 17.93 -0.77
N PRO A 646 11.23 18.50 -1.99
CA PRO A 646 12.34 18.54 -2.94
C PRO A 646 13.58 19.33 -2.47
N MET A 647 13.45 20.11 -1.40
CA MET A 647 14.53 20.88 -0.80
C MET A 647 15.21 20.17 0.38
N MET A 648 14.72 19.01 0.83
CA MET A 648 15.34 18.30 1.94
C MET A 648 16.78 17.92 1.60
N ASP A 649 17.72 18.34 2.42
CA ASP A 649 19.13 17.97 2.37
C ASP A 649 19.44 16.99 3.52
N ASP A 650 19.42 15.71 3.18
CA ASP A 650 19.66 14.61 4.10
C ASP A 650 21.06 14.64 4.73
N ARG A 651 22.03 15.38 4.16
CA ARG A 651 23.36 15.55 4.76
C ARG A 651 23.32 16.35 6.07
N LEU A 652 22.25 17.09 6.31
CA LEU A 652 22.05 17.90 7.52
C LEU A 652 21.37 17.12 8.66
N LEU A 653 21.03 15.85 8.44
CA LEU A 653 20.29 15.02 9.39
C LEU A 653 21.19 13.87 9.86
N SER A 654 21.75 13.99 11.06
CA SER A 654 22.78 13.07 11.56
C SER A 654 22.31 11.64 11.77
N HIS A 655 21.01 11.44 12.00
CA HIS A 655 20.41 10.11 12.14
C HIS A 655 20.04 9.47 10.79
N LEU A 656 20.19 10.20 9.67
CA LEU A 656 19.96 9.70 8.32
C LEU A 656 21.28 9.26 7.71
N VAL A 657 21.39 7.97 7.37
CA VAL A 657 22.56 7.38 6.75
C VAL A 657 22.21 6.86 5.36
N HIS A 658 22.86 7.42 4.35
CA HIS A 658 22.72 6.98 2.97
C HIS A 658 23.57 5.74 2.68
N ILE A 659 22.96 4.67 2.17
CA ILE A 659 23.66 3.49 1.66
C ILE A 659 23.48 3.30 0.15
N GLY A 660 22.34 3.75 -0.39
CA GLY A 660 21.97 3.63 -1.78
C GLY A 660 21.66 2.20 -2.24
N GLY A 661 21.32 2.05 -3.52
CA GLY A 661 21.14 0.74 -4.16
C GLY A 661 19.76 0.09 -3.97
N GLU A 662 18.74 0.83 -3.56
CA GLU A 662 17.35 0.34 -3.42
C GLU A 662 17.27 -0.99 -2.63
N GLU A 663 16.50 -1.98 -3.11
CA GLU A 663 16.36 -3.28 -2.45
C GLU A 663 17.67 -4.08 -2.37
N GLU A 664 18.60 -3.91 -3.31
CA GLU A 664 19.93 -4.52 -3.25
C GLU A 664 20.75 -3.93 -2.09
N GLY A 665 20.67 -2.62 -1.89
CA GLY A 665 21.29 -1.92 -0.76
C GLY A 665 20.77 -2.38 0.59
N SER A 666 19.45 -2.48 0.73
CA SER A 666 18.79 -3.06 1.90
C SER A 666 19.29 -4.46 2.21
N ALA A 667 19.35 -5.34 1.20
CA ALA A 667 19.78 -6.73 1.37
C ALA A 667 21.24 -6.85 1.81
N ILE A 668 22.13 -6.08 1.18
CA ILE A 668 23.56 -6.03 1.53
C ILE A 668 23.72 -5.54 2.97
N PHE A 669 23.04 -4.46 3.34
CA PHE A 669 23.09 -3.93 4.70
C PHE A 669 22.63 -4.95 5.73
N LEU A 670 21.46 -5.56 5.55
CA LEU A 670 20.92 -6.54 6.48
C LEU A 670 21.86 -7.73 6.65
N LYS A 671 22.47 -8.21 5.57
CA LYS A 671 23.46 -9.29 5.61
C LYS A 671 24.68 -8.90 6.45
N VAL A 672 25.34 -7.80 6.10
CA VAL A 672 26.56 -7.33 6.79
C VAL A 672 26.27 -7.01 8.26
N PHE A 673 25.14 -6.35 8.54
CA PHE A 673 24.73 -6.00 9.89
C PHE A 673 24.54 -7.25 10.75
N MET A 674 23.78 -8.25 10.28
CA MET A 674 23.61 -9.50 11.01
C MET A 674 24.91 -10.28 11.22
N ASP A 675 25.84 -10.23 10.25
CA ASP A 675 27.15 -10.87 10.37
C ASP A 675 28.00 -10.19 11.46
N LEU A 676 28.02 -8.86 11.53
CA LEU A 676 28.69 -8.11 12.62
C LEU A 676 28.06 -8.35 14.00
N LEU A 677 26.75 -8.57 14.05
CA LEU A 677 26.07 -8.95 15.29
C LEU A 677 26.37 -10.41 15.70
N GLY A 678 26.97 -11.21 14.83
CA GLY A 678 27.19 -12.65 15.05
C GLY A 678 25.90 -13.46 15.03
N VAL A 679 24.85 -12.97 14.36
CA VAL A 679 23.59 -13.69 14.19
C VAL A 679 23.84 -14.94 13.35
N ARG A 680 23.24 -16.09 13.69
CA ARG A 680 23.43 -17.33 12.92
C ARG A 680 23.05 -17.15 11.45
N GLY A 681 23.76 -17.83 10.57
CA GLY A 681 23.45 -17.87 9.13
C GLY A 681 22.08 -18.50 8.87
N PHE A 682 21.48 -18.18 7.71
CA PHE A 682 20.12 -18.58 7.35
C PHE A 682 19.85 -20.09 7.52
N TYR A 683 20.69 -20.95 6.94
CA TYR A 683 20.51 -22.41 7.02
C TYR A 683 20.54 -22.93 8.46
N ALA A 684 21.46 -22.41 9.29
CA ALA A 684 21.55 -22.79 10.69
C ALA A 684 20.32 -22.33 11.50
N SER A 685 19.77 -21.15 11.18
CA SER A 685 18.53 -20.66 11.78
C SER A 685 17.32 -21.49 11.36
N LEU A 686 17.25 -21.89 10.08
CA LEU A 686 16.18 -22.72 9.55
C LEU A 686 16.21 -24.14 10.13
N GLU A 687 17.38 -24.78 10.17
CA GLU A 687 17.53 -26.11 10.79
C GLU A 687 17.14 -26.10 12.26
N ARG A 688 17.54 -25.06 12.99
CA ARG A 688 17.14 -24.86 14.38
C ARG A 688 15.62 -24.73 14.50
N HIS A 689 15.00 -23.86 13.71
CA HIS A 689 13.55 -23.67 13.74
C HIS A 689 12.80 -24.99 13.47
N ARG A 690 13.32 -25.86 12.61
CA ARG A 690 12.74 -27.18 12.32
C ARG A 690 12.97 -28.24 13.39
N ARG A 691 14.12 -28.20 14.08
CA ARG A 691 14.57 -29.31 14.95
C ARG A 691 14.34 -29.09 16.43
N LEU A 692 14.04 -27.88 16.88
CA LEU A 692 14.01 -27.58 18.32
C LEU A 692 12.86 -28.30 19.03
N PRO A 693 13.14 -29.27 19.92
CA PRO A 693 12.13 -29.76 20.85
C PRO A 693 11.76 -28.62 21.82
N ALA A 694 10.51 -28.62 22.29
CA ALA A 694 10.06 -27.70 23.32
C ALA A 694 10.99 -27.82 24.55
N GLY A 695 11.79 -26.79 24.85
CA GLY A 695 12.65 -26.75 26.04
C GLY A 695 14.13 -26.41 25.82
N VAL A 696 14.61 -26.20 24.59
CA VAL A 696 15.98 -25.72 24.40
C VAL A 696 16.11 -24.28 24.88
N ALA A 697 17.13 -24.02 25.70
CA ALA A 697 17.42 -22.70 26.26
C ALA A 697 17.44 -21.62 25.17
N ALA A 698 16.76 -20.51 25.44
CA ALA A 698 16.82 -19.32 24.59
C ALA A 698 18.28 -18.85 24.49
N GLU A 699 18.70 -18.47 23.29
CA GLU A 699 19.99 -17.81 23.15
C GLU A 699 19.97 -16.44 23.79
N GLN A 700 21.11 -16.03 24.34
CA GLN A 700 21.25 -14.68 24.86
C GLN A 700 20.93 -13.64 23.77
N PRO A 701 20.09 -12.65 24.08
CA PRO A 701 19.87 -11.51 23.21
C PRO A 701 21.18 -10.79 22.89
N VAL A 702 21.28 -10.23 21.69
CA VAL A 702 22.38 -9.34 21.33
C VAL A 702 22.36 -8.15 22.29
N PRO A 703 23.49 -7.76 22.90
CA PRO A 703 23.56 -6.55 23.72
C PRO A 703 23.30 -5.26 22.91
N LEU A 704 22.64 -4.28 23.53
CA LEU A 704 22.27 -3.01 22.87
C LEU A 704 23.47 -2.22 22.34
N ASP A 705 24.56 -2.17 23.11
CA ASP A 705 25.82 -1.53 22.72
C ASP A 705 26.43 -2.19 21.48
N LYS A 706 26.40 -3.53 21.40
CA LYS A 706 26.82 -4.27 20.21
C LYS A 706 25.92 -3.96 19.02
N PHE A 707 24.59 -3.90 19.22
CA PHE A 707 23.64 -3.56 18.18
C PHE A 707 23.91 -2.18 17.58
N GLN A 708 24.03 -1.17 18.44
CA GLN A 708 24.30 0.21 18.05
C GLN A 708 25.71 0.37 17.45
N GLY A 709 26.71 -0.29 18.03
CA GLY A 709 28.09 -0.26 17.57
C GLY A 709 28.29 -0.88 16.19
N ALA A 710 27.48 -1.87 15.81
CA ALA A 710 27.54 -2.51 14.50
C ALA A 710 26.95 -1.65 13.37
N PHE A 711 26.09 -0.67 13.68
CA PHE A 711 25.34 0.10 12.69
C PHE A 711 26.25 0.91 11.74
N GLY A 712 27.16 1.72 12.28
CA GLY A 712 28.08 2.55 11.50
C GLY A 712 28.98 1.72 10.57
N PRO A 713 29.71 0.71 11.07
CA PRO A 713 30.49 -0.21 10.24
C PRO A 713 29.66 -0.91 9.16
N ALA A 714 28.45 -1.40 9.50
CA ALA A 714 27.57 -2.03 8.52
C ALA A 714 27.18 -1.07 7.38
N ALA A 715 26.81 0.17 7.71
CA ALA A 715 26.44 1.16 6.71
C ALA A 715 27.61 1.52 5.78
N THR A 716 28.82 1.72 6.33
CA THR A 716 30.02 2.00 5.53
C THR A 716 30.36 0.84 4.59
N LEU A 717 30.41 -0.40 5.11
CA LEU A 717 30.71 -1.58 4.31
C LEU A 717 29.66 -1.80 3.20
N SER A 718 28.39 -1.56 3.50
CA SER A 718 27.30 -1.72 2.55
C SER A 718 27.38 -0.70 1.42
N ARG A 719 27.63 0.58 1.75
CA ARG A 719 27.83 1.63 0.75
C ARG A 719 29.01 1.28 -0.18
N THR A 720 30.13 0.83 0.38
CA THR A 720 31.29 0.40 -0.42
C THR A 720 30.93 -0.78 -1.32
N ALA A 721 30.20 -1.78 -0.82
CA ALA A 721 29.77 -2.93 -1.61
C ALA A 721 28.81 -2.55 -2.75
N VAL A 722 27.85 -1.66 -2.48
CA VAL A 722 26.93 -1.13 -3.50
C VAL A 722 27.70 -0.42 -4.60
N HIS A 723 28.70 0.41 -4.27
CA HIS A 723 29.47 1.18 -5.25
C HIS A 723 30.57 0.39 -5.98
N SER A 724 31.11 -0.66 -5.36
CA SER A 724 32.18 -1.49 -5.96
C SER A 724 31.67 -2.72 -6.70
N GLY A 725 30.38 -3.04 -6.53
CA GLY A 725 29.74 -4.20 -7.12
C GLY A 725 29.71 -4.18 -8.66
N PRO A 726 29.58 -5.34 -9.32
CA PRO A 726 29.48 -5.43 -10.78
C PRO A 726 28.37 -4.55 -11.37
N LEU A 727 27.27 -4.36 -10.64
CA LEU A 727 26.14 -3.51 -11.02
C LEU A 727 26.46 -2.01 -11.01
N ALA A 728 27.42 -1.55 -10.20
CA ALA A 728 27.88 -0.16 -10.22
C ALA A 728 28.95 0.09 -11.30
N LYS A 729 29.52 -0.99 -11.88
CA LYS A 729 30.47 -0.94 -12.99
C LYS A 729 29.78 -1.00 -14.37
N LEU A 730 28.51 -1.41 -14.41
CA LEU A 730 27.61 -1.32 -15.56
C LEU A 730 26.91 0.04 -15.55
#